data_AF-A0A2H5Q8Z3-F1
#
_entry.id   AF-A0A2H5Q8Z3-F1
#
_cell.length_a   1.000
_cell.length_b   1.000
_cell.length_c   1.000
_cell.angle_alpha   90.00
_cell.angle_beta   90.00
_cell.angle_gamma   90.00
#
_symmetry.space_group_name_H-M   'P 1'
#
loop_
_entity.id
_entity.type
_entity.pdbx_description
1 polymer ?
#
loop_
_entity_poly.entity_id
_entity_poly.type
_entity_poly.pdbx_seq_one_letter_code
_entity_poly.pdbx_strand_id
1 'polypeptide(L)'
;MNQTTEVTTESVKAVWFSFLTDEEVRKQSFLKLTEPLLLDRVSRPLPGGLYDPILGPLDETSSCKTCGQRQFLCPGHFGHIDLVVSVYNPLLFNLLYTLLKRICFFCHHFKASRREVEKCVRKLELIIKGDIIAAKSLDLDLPSESSNPEDSDVSNKSSCSMVTPRGNYDNVRNLKPQEWTSLQFAEAKLALLQFLKIETTKCGNCKAKNPRISKPTFGWIHMNGMPHADIRANLIRGCNLGETFSGGEEEKDLGTSSDVDAPETHSFNGAFPGTQDTAARRHQKGSGAVPSGFKKQKDLFSGPLLPSDVKDIIEKLWENEFELCSFISDMQQQGFGKKAGHSIFFLGVVLVPPIKFRLPSKGGDSVMEHPQTVLLSKVLQANIYLANAYVNQPDNAKVIVARWMNLQQSVNVLFDGKNAAGQRDVASGICQLLEKKEGLFRQKLMGKRVNYACRSVISPDPYLAVNEIGIPPYFALRLTYPERVTPWNVVKLRDSIINGAEIHPGATHYLDKLSTMRLPPNKKMRISIGRKLDTSRGAIVQPGKDSDNEFEGKMVYRHLQDGDVVLVNRQPTLHKPSIMAHVVRVLKGEKTLRMHYANCSTYNADFDGDEMNVHFPQDEVSRAEAYNIVNANNQYVRPSNGDPLRSLIQDHIVSAALLTKKDTFLNRDEFCQLLYSSGVSSSGLGSFTGKPGQRVLISRSEQEVLPLLPAIWKPEPLWTGKQVITAVLNHITRGRPPFIVERGGKLPQDFFKTRFNADKQSGRKKNDKGKLSKTNKMHKDKSGKKKEVVEGKPGEEKEAEKNKSKEKELSEEKLLIYKNDLVRGVIDKAQFADYGLVHTVQELYGSNTAGTLLSALSRLFTVFLQMHGFTCGVDDLLILKDKERERKNHLHGSEEIGKRVHLEALELEDGAEIDPIKLKSEIEKAMRGGGDAAVAYFDMKMTSQLNKHTSSSVINDLLSEGLLKPTGKNWISLMTTSGAKGSKVNFQQISSHLGQQELEGKRVPRMVSGKTLPSFHPWDWAPRAGGFIIDRFLTGLRPQEYYFHCMAGREGLVDTAVKTSRSGYLQRCLIKNLECLKISYDYSVRDADGSIVQFCYGEDGVDVHQTSFISKFDALAAVSSVVDF
;
A
#
# COMPACT_ATOMS: atom_id res chain seq x y z
N MET A 1 32.57 -8.59 6.32
CA MET A 1 32.09 -7.25 5.93
C MET A 1 33.01 -6.25 6.60
N ASN A 2 33.98 -5.70 5.88
CA ASN A 2 34.69 -4.52 6.35
C ASN A 2 33.76 -3.34 6.07
N GLN A 3 32.91 -2.99 7.04
CA GLN A 3 32.33 -1.66 7.08
C GLN A 3 33.49 -0.75 7.47
N THR A 4 34.21 -0.24 6.46
CA THR A 4 35.09 0.91 6.68
C THR A 4 34.20 2.02 7.23
N THR A 5 34.58 2.53 8.40
CA THR A 5 34.03 3.72 9.03
C THR A 5 34.41 4.99 8.26
N GLU A 6 34.49 4.90 6.94
CA GLU A 6 34.79 6.02 6.05
C GLU A 6 33.48 6.74 5.80
N VAL A 7 33.38 7.95 6.36
CA VAL A 7 32.31 8.87 6.01
C VAL A 7 32.44 9.16 4.51
N THR A 8 31.38 8.93 3.75
CA THR A 8 31.35 9.27 2.33
C THR A 8 31.50 10.78 2.17
N THR A 9 32.62 11.24 1.61
CA THR A 9 32.90 12.66 1.36
C THR A 9 32.03 13.23 0.23
N GLU A 10 31.55 12.37 -0.66
CA GLU A 10 30.72 12.75 -1.80
C GLU A 10 29.40 11.95 -1.81
N SER A 11 28.29 12.64 -2.08
CA SER A 11 26.95 12.06 -2.22
C SER A 11 26.39 12.34 -3.61
N VAL A 12 25.78 11.35 -4.26
CA VAL A 12 25.12 11.51 -5.56
C VAL A 12 23.92 12.46 -5.41
N LYS A 13 23.99 13.63 -6.05
CA LYS A 13 22.91 14.66 -6.02
C LYS A 13 21.83 14.44 -7.07
N ALA A 14 22.23 14.02 -8.27
CA ALA A 14 21.34 13.84 -9.41
C ALA A 14 21.82 12.68 -10.30
N VAL A 15 20.90 12.08 -11.06
CA VAL A 15 21.17 11.00 -12.02
C VAL A 15 20.59 11.41 -13.37
N TRP A 16 21.42 11.33 -14.41
CA TRP A 16 21.05 11.69 -15.78
C TRP A 16 20.92 10.43 -16.63
N PHE A 17 19.92 10.42 -17.51
CA PHE A 17 19.69 9.30 -18.43
C PHE A 17 20.10 9.69 -19.84
N SER A 18 20.99 8.90 -20.45
CA SER A 18 21.43 9.09 -21.84
C SER A 18 21.56 7.76 -22.56
N PHE A 19 21.70 7.82 -23.88
CA PHE A 19 22.02 6.66 -24.71
C PHE A 19 23.53 6.63 -24.96
N LEU A 20 24.16 5.47 -24.75
CA LEU A 20 25.57 5.27 -25.06
C LEU A 20 25.77 5.24 -26.57
N THR A 21 26.73 6.02 -27.07
CA THR A 21 27.18 5.95 -28.46
C THR A 21 28.10 4.74 -28.67
N ASP A 22 28.19 4.25 -29.92
CA ASP A 22 29.08 3.13 -30.26
C ASP A 22 30.55 3.40 -29.86
N GLU A 23 31.01 4.66 -29.94
CA GLU A 23 32.35 5.05 -29.49
C GLU A 23 32.53 4.97 -27.98
N GLU A 24 31.53 5.41 -27.21
CA GLU A 24 31.56 5.35 -25.75
C GLU A 24 31.52 3.91 -25.25
N VAL A 25 30.73 3.05 -25.89
CA VAL A 25 30.71 1.60 -25.60
C VAL A 25 32.09 0.98 -25.81
N ARG A 26 32.76 1.30 -26.92
CA ARG A 26 34.14 0.81 -27.17
C ARG A 26 35.15 1.34 -26.17
N LYS A 27 35.04 2.61 -25.76
CA LYS A 27 35.93 3.21 -24.74
C LYS A 27 35.74 2.61 -23.35
N GLN A 28 34.51 2.25 -22.98
CA GLN A 28 34.21 1.64 -21.68
C GLN A 28 34.54 0.14 -21.65
N SER A 29 34.61 -0.50 -22.82
CA SER A 29 34.86 -1.93 -22.92
C SER A 29 36.36 -2.26 -22.87
N PHE A 30 36.69 -3.32 -22.13
CA PHE A 30 38.04 -3.85 -22.00
C PHE A 30 38.36 -4.96 -23.00
N LEU A 31 37.34 -5.57 -23.62
CA LEU A 31 37.50 -6.72 -24.52
C LEU A 31 36.43 -6.74 -25.61
N LYS A 32 36.87 -6.90 -26.85
CA LYS A 32 36.03 -7.26 -27.99
C LYS A 32 35.81 -8.77 -28.00
N LEU A 33 34.56 -9.19 -28.02
CA LEU A 33 34.18 -10.60 -28.03
C LEU A 33 34.09 -11.14 -29.46
N THR A 34 34.78 -12.24 -29.71
CA THR A 34 34.87 -12.86 -31.05
C THR A 34 34.45 -14.31 -31.05
N GLU A 35 34.54 -15.02 -29.92
CA GLU A 35 34.30 -16.46 -29.85
C GLU A 35 32.95 -16.78 -29.18
N PRO A 36 32.04 -17.52 -29.84
CA PRO A 36 30.75 -17.92 -29.27
C PRO A 36 30.85 -19.07 -28.27
N LEU A 37 31.90 -19.89 -28.33
CA LEU A 37 32.15 -20.98 -27.39
C LEU A 37 32.61 -20.42 -26.03
N LEU A 38 32.00 -20.91 -24.95
CA LEU A 38 32.24 -20.39 -23.59
C LEU A 38 33.49 -20.98 -22.94
N LEU A 39 33.67 -22.30 -23.04
CA LEU A 39 34.70 -23.07 -22.35
C LEU A 39 35.43 -24.01 -23.32
N ASP A 40 36.70 -24.30 -23.03
CA ASP A 40 37.48 -25.32 -23.73
C ASP A 40 37.09 -26.76 -23.28
N ARG A 41 37.67 -27.78 -23.93
CA ARG A 41 37.45 -29.20 -23.58
C ARG A 41 37.89 -29.56 -22.15
N VAL A 42 38.65 -28.69 -21.49
CA VAL A 42 39.15 -28.83 -20.11
C VAL A 42 38.37 -27.91 -19.15
N SER A 43 37.22 -27.38 -19.59
CA SER A 43 36.36 -26.49 -18.82
C SER A 43 37.01 -25.16 -18.39
N ARG A 44 38.05 -24.70 -19.10
CA ARG A 44 38.64 -23.38 -18.87
C ARG A 44 37.98 -22.33 -19.78
N PRO A 45 37.82 -21.08 -19.32
CA PRO A 45 37.28 -20.03 -20.17
C PRO A 45 38.14 -19.76 -21.40
N LEU A 46 37.50 -19.70 -22.57
CA LEU A 46 38.17 -19.40 -23.84
C LEU A 46 38.52 -17.89 -23.93
N PRO A 47 39.74 -17.54 -24.39
CA PRO A 47 40.10 -16.15 -24.69
C PRO A 47 39.18 -15.57 -25.77
N GLY A 48 38.71 -14.34 -25.57
CA GLY A 48 37.77 -13.67 -26.50
C GLY A 48 36.33 -14.18 -26.44
N GLY A 49 36.02 -15.12 -25.53
CA GLY A 49 34.68 -15.64 -25.26
C GLY A 49 33.95 -14.92 -24.13
N LEU A 50 32.67 -15.24 -23.92
CA LEU A 50 31.82 -14.55 -22.93
C LEU A 50 32.24 -14.76 -21.46
N TYR A 51 33.11 -15.72 -21.15
CA TYR A 51 33.67 -15.93 -19.80
C TYR A 51 35.16 -15.58 -19.70
N ASP A 52 35.69 -14.77 -20.63
CA ASP A 52 37.09 -14.34 -20.58
C ASP A 52 37.46 -13.71 -19.21
N PRO A 53 38.55 -14.15 -18.55
CA PRO A 53 39.00 -13.61 -17.27
C PRO A 53 39.29 -12.10 -17.21
N ILE A 54 39.40 -11.43 -18.37
CA ILE A 54 39.46 -9.97 -18.49
C ILE A 54 38.15 -9.31 -18.01
N LEU A 55 37.00 -9.94 -18.26
CA LEU A 55 35.68 -9.45 -17.84
C LEU A 55 35.41 -9.67 -16.34
N GLY A 56 36.22 -10.50 -15.68
CA GLY A 56 36.15 -10.81 -14.27
C GLY A 56 36.50 -12.26 -13.95
N PRO A 57 36.67 -12.61 -12.67
CA PRO A 57 36.88 -14.00 -12.25
C PRO A 57 35.56 -14.78 -12.28
N LEU A 58 35.60 -16.02 -12.76
CA LEU A 58 34.46 -16.95 -12.75
C LEU A 58 34.33 -17.65 -11.38
N ASP A 59 35.48 -17.95 -10.74
CA ASP A 59 35.59 -18.66 -9.47
C ASP A 59 36.21 -17.77 -8.37
N GLU A 60 35.89 -18.05 -7.11
CA GLU A 60 36.34 -17.27 -5.93
C GLU A 60 37.87 -17.27 -5.75
N THR A 61 38.54 -18.32 -6.21
CA THR A 61 40.01 -18.49 -6.11
C THR A 61 40.75 -17.74 -7.21
N SER A 62 40.10 -17.49 -8.34
CA SER A 62 40.70 -16.82 -9.49
C SER A 62 40.77 -15.31 -9.30
N SER A 63 41.85 -14.70 -9.77
CA SER A 63 42.03 -13.25 -9.80
C SER A 63 41.64 -12.69 -11.17
N CYS A 64 41.04 -11.50 -11.19
CA CYS A 64 40.74 -10.80 -12.44
C CYS A 64 42.03 -10.41 -13.18
N LYS A 65 42.09 -10.63 -14.49
CA LYS A 65 43.25 -10.19 -15.31
C LYS A 65 43.35 -8.68 -15.48
N THR A 66 42.26 -7.94 -15.24
CA THR A 66 42.19 -6.48 -15.46
C THR A 66 42.50 -5.70 -14.19
N CYS A 67 41.85 -6.01 -13.05
CA CYS A 67 42.07 -5.29 -11.79
C CYS A 67 42.90 -6.06 -10.76
N GLY A 68 43.28 -7.32 -11.00
CA GLY A 68 44.03 -8.15 -10.05
C GLY A 68 43.25 -8.60 -8.80
N GLN A 69 42.03 -8.10 -8.61
CA GLN A 69 41.21 -8.41 -7.44
C GLN A 69 40.46 -9.74 -7.59
N ARG A 70 40.12 -10.36 -6.45
CA ARG A 70 39.26 -11.55 -6.37
C ARG A 70 37.79 -11.18 -6.60
N GLN A 71 36.94 -12.18 -6.81
CA GLN A 71 35.53 -12.04 -7.18
C GLN A 71 34.71 -11.07 -6.31
N PHE A 72 34.92 -11.07 -4.99
CA PHE A 72 34.15 -10.22 -4.08
C PHE A 72 34.47 -8.72 -4.25
N LEU A 73 35.76 -8.39 -4.31
CA LEU A 73 36.27 -7.02 -4.39
C LEU A 73 36.21 -6.47 -5.83
N CYS A 74 36.41 -7.35 -6.83
CA CYS A 74 36.36 -6.98 -8.24
C CYS A 74 34.98 -6.37 -8.59
N PRO A 75 34.94 -5.16 -9.17
CA PRO A 75 33.68 -4.57 -9.66
C PRO A 75 33.14 -5.29 -10.90
N GLY A 76 34.02 -5.95 -11.66
CA GLY A 76 33.74 -6.52 -12.97
C GLY A 76 34.00 -5.51 -14.10
N HIS A 77 34.35 -6.01 -15.29
CA HIS A 77 34.71 -5.18 -16.44
C HIS A 77 33.83 -5.48 -17.65
N PHE A 78 33.46 -4.46 -18.41
CA PHE A 78 32.54 -4.59 -19.54
C PHE A 78 33.26 -5.12 -20.80
N GLY A 79 32.54 -5.95 -21.55
CA GLY A 79 32.91 -6.38 -22.90
C GLY A 79 32.03 -5.69 -23.95
N HIS A 80 32.34 -5.88 -25.23
CA HIS A 80 31.44 -5.48 -26.32
C HIS A 80 31.48 -6.46 -27.50
N ILE A 81 30.39 -6.47 -28.26
CA ILE A 81 30.26 -7.18 -29.54
C ILE A 81 30.09 -6.12 -30.63
N ASP A 82 31.04 -6.03 -31.55
CA ASP A 82 30.90 -5.23 -32.77
C ASP A 82 29.96 -5.97 -33.74
N LEU A 83 28.85 -5.34 -34.10
CA LEU A 83 27.96 -5.88 -35.12
C LEU A 83 28.53 -5.57 -36.51
N VAL A 84 28.44 -6.54 -37.43
CA VAL A 84 28.91 -6.37 -38.82
C VAL A 84 28.15 -5.25 -39.54
N VAL A 85 26.87 -5.09 -39.20
CA VAL A 85 25.96 -4.09 -39.74
C VAL A 85 25.14 -3.49 -38.61
N SER A 86 24.72 -2.24 -38.76
CA SER A 86 23.84 -1.59 -37.80
C SER A 86 22.46 -2.26 -37.77
N VAL A 87 21.92 -2.45 -36.58
CA VAL A 87 20.57 -2.97 -36.36
C VAL A 87 19.70 -1.90 -35.72
N TYR A 88 18.39 -2.00 -35.84
CA TYR A 88 17.49 -1.07 -35.15
C TYR A 88 17.52 -1.31 -33.64
N ASN A 89 17.51 -0.22 -32.87
CA ASN A 89 17.35 -0.26 -31.42
C ASN A 89 15.90 -0.70 -31.08
N PRO A 90 15.70 -1.87 -30.43
CA PRO A 90 14.37 -2.38 -30.13
C PRO A 90 13.53 -1.44 -29.26
N LEU A 91 14.16 -0.68 -28.37
CA LEU A 91 13.47 0.20 -27.41
C LEU A 91 12.82 1.41 -28.10
N LEU A 92 13.47 1.95 -29.14
CA LEU A 92 13.02 3.16 -29.85
C LEU A 92 12.38 2.86 -31.21
N PHE A 93 12.27 1.59 -31.60
CA PHE A 93 11.78 1.18 -32.92
C PHE A 93 10.38 1.73 -33.26
N ASN A 94 9.46 1.80 -32.28
CA ASN A 94 8.13 2.35 -32.52
C ASN A 94 8.15 3.87 -32.80
N LEU A 95 9.03 4.61 -32.11
CA LEU A 95 9.22 6.05 -32.34
C LEU A 95 9.84 6.27 -33.71
N LEU A 96 10.90 5.53 -34.03
CA LEU A 96 11.56 5.50 -35.35
C LEU A 96 10.54 5.26 -36.48
N TYR A 97 9.70 4.23 -36.35
CA TYR A 97 8.67 3.91 -37.34
C TYR A 97 7.64 5.03 -37.52
N THR A 98 7.30 5.72 -36.42
CA THR A 98 6.40 6.87 -36.46
C THR A 98 7.05 8.03 -37.18
N LEU A 99 8.31 8.33 -36.89
CA LEU A 99 9.08 9.37 -37.56
C LEU A 99 9.20 9.10 -39.07
N LEU A 100 9.53 7.88 -39.48
CA LEU A 100 9.66 7.52 -40.90
C LEU A 100 8.39 7.74 -41.72
N LYS A 101 7.21 7.54 -41.12
CA LYS A 101 5.93 7.86 -41.78
C LYS A 101 5.71 9.36 -42.00
N ARG A 102 6.41 10.21 -41.23
CA ARG A 102 6.29 11.66 -41.25
C ARG A 102 7.42 12.35 -42.00
N ILE A 103 8.46 11.64 -42.42
CA ILE A 103 9.57 12.17 -43.24
C ILE A 103 9.22 12.06 -44.72
N CYS A 104 9.63 13.02 -45.55
CA CYS A 104 9.60 12.89 -47.00
C CYS A 104 10.91 12.25 -47.51
N PHE A 105 10.83 11.18 -48.29
CA PHE A 105 12.03 10.47 -48.78
C PHE A 105 12.73 11.18 -49.95
N PHE A 106 12.17 12.27 -50.45
CA PHE A 106 12.73 13.04 -51.56
C PHE A 106 13.44 14.30 -51.05
N CYS A 107 12.77 15.11 -50.23
CA CYS A 107 13.36 16.35 -49.71
C CYS A 107 13.92 16.23 -48.29
N HIS A 108 13.80 15.06 -47.64
CA HIS A 108 14.33 14.81 -46.28
C HIS A 108 13.87 15.82 -45.21
N HIS A 109 12.71 16.45 -45.39
CA HIS A 109 12.02 17.27 -44.39
C HIS A 109 10.80 16.50 -43.83
N PHE A 110 10.21 16.99 -42.75
CA PHE A 110 8.89 16.53 -42.35
C PHE A 110 7.85 16.77 -43.47
N LYS A 111 6.88 15.87 -43.61
CA LYS A 111 5.80 16.00 -44.60
C LYS A 111 4.79 17.10 -44.21
N ALA A 112 4.82 17.56 -42.97
CA ALA A 112 4.12 18.76 -42.54
C ALA A 112 4.64 20.00 -43.30
N SER A 113 3.84 21.06 -43.34
CA SER A 113 4.28 22.33 -43.88
C SER A 113 5.33 22.97 -42.96
N ARG A 114 6.22 23.80 -43.53
CA ARG A 114 7.25 24.52 -42.76
C ARG A 114 6.66 25.37 -41.64
N ARG A 115 5.49 25.97 -41.88
CA ARG A 115 4.73 26.74 -40.86
C ARG A 115 4.32 25.89 -39.66
N GLU A 116 3.92 24.63 -39.87
CA GLU A 116 3.53 23.73 -38.77
C GLU A 116 4.74 23.27 -37.95
N VAL A 117 5.89 23.04 -38.60
CA VAL A 117 7.15 22.72 -37.93
C VAL A 117 7.61 23.90 -37.07
N GLU A 118 7.68 25.10 -37.65
CA GLU A 118 8.05 26.33 -36.94
C GLU A 118 7.09 26.64 -35.77
N LYS A 119 5.79 26.39 -35.95
CA LYS A 119 4.80 26.50 -34.88
C LYS A 119 5.08 25.52 -33.73
N CYS A 120 5.43 24.27 -34.04
CA CYS A 120 5.78 23.27 -33.03
C CYS A 120 7.07 23.64 -32.28
N VAL A 121 8.11 24.09 -32.99
CA VAL A 121 9.37 24.56 -32.40
C VAL A 121 9.13 25.73 -31.46
N ARG A 122 8.40 26.78 -31.91
CA ARG A 122 8.04 27.93 -31.06
C ARG A 122 7.25 27.51 -29.82
N LYS A 123 6.31 26.57 -29.96
CA LYS A 123 5.55 26.04 -28.84
C LYS A 123 6.47 25.37 -27.82
N LEU A 124 7.42 24.54 -28.26
CA LEU A 124 8.39 23.89 -27.38
C LEU A 124 9.35 24.90 -26.72
N GLU A 125 9.81 25.91 -27.44
CA GLU A 125 10.65 26.99 -26.90
C GLU A 125 9.94 27.78 -25.79
N LEU A 126 8.66 28.10 -25.98
CA LEU A 126 7.86 28.79 -24.96
C LEU A 126 7.64 27.92 -23.73
N ILE A 127 7.37 26.62 -23.92
CA ILE A 127 7.22 25.67 -22.81
C ILE A 127 8.52 25.55 -22.01
N ILE A 128 9.70 25.48 -22.68
CA ILE A 128 11.00 25.47 -21.99
C ILE A 128 11.21 26.74 -21.19
N LYS A 129 10.83 27.91 -21.72
CA LYS A 129 10.91 29.19 -21.00
C LYS A 129 9.91 29.29 -19.83
N GLY A 130 9.01 28.33 -19.69
CA GLY A 130 7.97 28.30 -18.65
C GLY A 130 6.68 29.05 -19.02
N ASP A 131 6.56 29.55 -20.25
CA ASP A 131 5.36 30.26 -20.70
C ASP A 131 4.39 29.30 -21.41
N ILE A 132 3.64 28.55 -20.60
CA ILE A 132 2.66 27.57 -21.09
C ILE A 132 1.43 28.27 -21.70
N ILE A 133 1.09 29.46 -21.22
CA ILE A 133 -0.09 30.21 -21.69
C ILE A 133 0.16 30.70 -23.11
N ALA A 134 1.31 31.31 -23.37
CA ALA A 134 1.68 31.72 -24.73
C ALA A 134 1.82 30.50 -25.67
N ALA A 135 2.33 29.37 -25.17
CA ALA A 135 2.41 28.14 -25.95
C ALA A 135 1.03 27.59 -26.38
N LYS A 136 0.00 27.74 -25.53
CA LYS A 136 -1.38 27.34 -25.85
C LYS A 136 -2.10 28.35 -26.72
N SER A 137 -1.83 29.65 -26.57
CA SER A 137 -2.47 30.69 -27.42
C SER A 137 -2.07 30.57 -28.90
N LEU A 138 -0.88 30.03 -29.20
CA LEU A 138 -0.47 29.73 -30.57
C LEU A 138 -1.42 28.77 -31.30
N ASP A 139 -2.18 27.94 -30.61
CA ASP A 139 -3.17 27.03 -31.22
C ASP A 139 -4.47 27.74 -31.63
N LEU A 140 -4.78 28.91 -31.07
CA LEU A 140 -5.99 29.68 -31.35
C LEU A 140 -5.91 30.50 -32.65
N ASP A 141 -4.71 30.70 -33.19
CA ASP A 141 -4.52 31.33 -34.50
C ASP A 141 -4.77 30.32 -35.63
N LEU A 142 -6.02 30.25 -36.09
CA LEU A 142 -6.42 29.62 -37.37
C LEU A 142 -6.61 30.70 -38.46
N PRO A 143 -6.22 30.43 -39.72
CA PRO A 143 -6.53 31.33 -40.83
C PRO A 143 -7.98 31.15 -41.26
N SER A 144 -8.79 32.19 -41.11
CA SER A 144 -10.11 32.29 -41.76
C SER A 144 -9.93 32.72 -43.22
N GLU A 145 -9.97 31.78 -44.16
CA GLU A 145 -10.27 32.09 -45.57
C GLU A 145 -11.77 31.87 -45.82
N SER A 146 -12.56 32.95 -45.76
CA SER A 146 -13.75 33.13 -46.63
C SER A 146 -14.35 34.53 -46.47
N SER A 147 -13.99 35.45 -47.36
CA SER A 147 -14.92 36.29 -48.14
C SER A 147 -14.16 37.39 -48.89
N ASN A 148 -14.46 37.49 -50.20
CA ASN A 148 -14.07 38.60 -51.07
C ASN A 148 -14.88 39.87 -50.73
N PRO A 149 -14.44 41.05 -51.22
CA PRO A 149 -14.56 42.33 -50.51
C PRO A 149 -15.69 43.21 -51.07
N GLU A 150 -16.44 43.88 -50.18
CA GLU A 150 -17.16 45.12 -50.52
C GLU A 150 -17.13 46.10 -49.34
N ASP A 151 -16.52 47.25 -49.63
CA ASP A 151 -16.69 48.61 -49.11
C ASP A 151 -16.40 49.05 -47.65
N SER A 152 -15.79 50.24 -47.63
CA SER A 152 -15.71 51.30 -46.61
C SER A 152 -14.53 51.31 -45.61
N ASP A 153 -13.47 52.00 -46.06
CA ASP A 153 -12.92 53.23 -45.46
C ASP A 153 -12.42 53.32 -43.99
N VAL A 154 -11.14 53.72 -43.93
CA VAL A 154 -10.51 54.69 -43.00
C VAL A 154 -9.83 54.16 -41.71
N SER A 155 -8.49 54.01 -41.86
CA SER A 155 -7.37 54.38 -40.97
C SER A 155 -7.24 53.86 -39.53
N ASN A 156 -6.24 53.00 -39.30
CA ASN A 156 -4.98 53.44 -38.67
C ASN A 156 -3.88 52.37 -38.79
N LYS A 157 -2.92 52.62 -39.68
CA LYS A 157 -1.65 51.88 -39.79
C LYS A 157 -0.62 52.54 -38.89
N SER A 158 -0.12 51.82 -37.88
CA SER A 158 1.27 51.98 -37.44
C SER A 158 2.03 50.69 -37.75
N SER A 159 2.87 50.79 -38.77
CA SER A 159 3.87 49.82 -39.18
C SER A 159 4.77 49.37 -38.03
N CYS A 160 5.03 48.07 -37.94
CA CYS A 160 6.34 47.60 -37.50
C CYS A 160 6.84 46.57 -38.51
N SER A 161 7.90 46.98 -39.19
CA SER A 161 8.58 46.35 -40.31
C SER A 161 9.08 44.94 -40.02
N MET A 162 8.93 44.07 -41.02
CA MET A 162 9.75 42.88 -41.22
C MET A 162 11.22 43.28 -41.28
N VAL A 163 11.90 43.23 -40.14
CA VAL A 163 13.36 43.17 -40.08
C VAL A 163 13.72 41.72 -39.84
N THR A 164 14.30 41.08 -40.86
CA THR A 164 15.07 39.86 -40.70
C THR A 164 16.23 40.08 -39.72
N PRO A 165 16.39 39.31 -38.64
CA PRO A 165 17.69 39.12 -38.02
C PRO A 165 18.24 37.77 -38.50
N ARG A 166 18.91 37.79 -39.66
CA ARG A 166 20.06 36.90 -39.86
C ARG A 166 21.16 37.46 -38.97
N GLY A 167 21.30 36.93 -37.75
CA GLY A 167 22.36 37.35 -36.83
C GLY A 167 22.07 37.07 -35.37
N ASN A 168 22.37 35.85 -34.93
CA ASN A 168 23.05 35.53 -33.66
C ASN A 168 22.96 34.01 -33.42
N TYR A 169 23.82 33.26 -34.11
CA TYR A 169 23.99 31.82 -33.94
C TYR A 169 24.81 31.42 -32.69
N ASP A 170 25.06 32.35 -31.76
CA ASP A 170 25.91 32.11 -30.59
C ASP A 170 25.16 32.00 -29.24
N ASN A 171 23.85 32.27 -29.17
CA ASN A 171 23.12 32.30 -27.89
C ASN A 171 22.42 30.99 -27.48
N VAL A 172 22.41 29.95 -28.31
CA VAL A 172 21.81 28.64 -27.95
C VAL A 172 22.79 27.77 -27.15
N ARG A 173 24.09 28.15 -27.07
CA ARG A 173 25.12 27.40 -26.33
C ARG A 173 25.18 27.71 -24.83
N ASN A 174 24.48 28.75 -24.34
CA ASN A 174 24.60 29.24 -22.96
C ASN A 174 23.33 29.11 -22.10
N LEU A 175 22.36 28.29 -22.52
CA LEU A 175 21.29 27.88 -21.61
C LEU A 175 21.88 26.88 -20.61
N LYS A 176 21.94 27.28 -19.33
CA LYS A 176 22.19 26.32 -18.23
C LYS A 176 21.28 25.11 -18.45
N PRO A 177 21.75 23.86 -18.22
CA PRO A 177 20.89 22.69 -18.32
C PRO A 177 19.75 22.87 -17.31
N GLN A 178 18.57 23.21 -17.82
CA GLN A 178 17.42 23.62 -17.04
C GLN A 178 16.46 22.44 -16.96
N GLU A 179 16.16 22.06 -15.73
CA GLU A 179 15.31 20.93 -15.36
C GLU A 179 13.86 21.22 -15.79
N TRP A 180 13.26 20.31 -16.55
CA TRP A 180 11.84 20.39 -16.89
C TRP A 180 11.02 20.15 -15.62
N THR A 181 10.06 21.03 -15.33
CA THR A 181 9.03 20.69 -14.33
C THR A 181 8.10 19.60 -14.86
N SER A 182 7.40 18.90 -13.97
CA SER A 182 6.46 17.83 -14.37
C SER A 182 5.41 18.33 -15.36
N LEU A 183 4.93 19.57 -15.15
CA LEU A 183 3.96 20.24 -16.02
C LEU A 183 4.57 20.59 -17.39
N GLN A 184 5.76 21.21 -17.41
CA GLN A 184 6.44 21.56 -18.66
C GLN A 184 6.73 20.32 -19.51
N PHE A 185 7.22 19.25 -18.87
CA PHE A 185 7.52 18.00 -19.57
C PHE A 185 6.26 17.35 -20.15
N ALA A 186 5.15 17.33 -19.40
CA ALA A 186 3.88 16.79 -19.87
C ALA A 186 3.33 17.56 -21.07
N GLU A 187 3.31 18.89 -21.01
CA GLU A 187 2.84 19.77 -22.08
C GLU A 187 3.76 19.68 -23.33
N ALA A 188 5.08 19.63 -23.15
CA ALA A 188 6.01 19.45 -24.26
C ALA A 188 5.84 18.10 -24.97
N LYS A 189 5.67 17.02 -24.20
CA LYS A 189 5.38 15.69 -24.73
C LYS A 189 4.05 15.67 -25.49
N LEU A 190 3.01 16.35 -24.97
CA LEU A 190 1.73 16.48 -25.66
C LEU A 190 1.85 17.26 -26.97
N ALA A 191 2.57 18.39 -26.96
CA ALA A 191 2.83 19.19 -28.15
C ALA A 191 3.54 18.38 -29.25
N LEU A 192 4.57 17.61 -28.89
CA LEU A 192 5.26 16.73 -29.82
C LEU A 192 4.35 15.62 -30.36
N LEU A 193 3.59 14.95 -29.48
CA LEU A 193 2.67 13.89 -29.89
C LEU A 193 1.55 14.41 -30.81
N GLN A 194 1.07 15.64 -30.57
CA GLN A 194 0.08 16.28 -31.43
C GLN A 194 0.65 16.56 -32.83
N PHE A 195 1.89 17.05 -32.91
CA PHE A 195 2.59 17.23 -34.19
C PHE A 195 2.79 15.91 -34.93
N LEU A 196 3.24 14.85 -34.24
CA LEU A 196 3.46 13.53 -34.84
C LEU A 196 2.16 12.82 -35.29
N LYS A 197 0.99 13.27 -34.82
CA LYS A 197 -0.32 12.77 -35.28
C LYS A 197 -0.74 13.35 -36.63
N ILE A 198 -0.16 14.46 -37.11
CA ILE A 198 -0.55 15.08 -38.37
C ILE A 198 -0.24 14.13 -39.53
N GLU A 199 -1.27 13.68 -40.25
CA GLU A 199 -1.14 12.76 -41.38
C GLU A 199 -1.32 13.50 -42.70
N THR A 200 -0.21 13.85 -43.34
CA THR A 200 -0.26 14.39 -44.71
C THR A 200 0.04 13.30 -45.73
N THR A 201 -0.73 13.23 -46.81
CA THR A 201 -0.49 12.26 -47.91
C THR A 201 0.58 12.75 -48.88
N LYS A 202 0.68 14.08 -49.05
CA LYS A 202 1.68 14.77 -49.86
C LYS A 202 2.59 15.60 -48.94
N CYS A 203 3.85 15.77 -49.29
CA CYS A 203 4.75 16.64 -48.55
C CYS A 203 4.33 18.12 -48.69
N GLY A 204 4.24 18.87 -47.58
CA GLY A 204 3.95 20.30 -47.61
C GLY A 204 5.04 21.16 -48.28
N ASN A 205 6.26 20.64 -48.38
CA ASN A 205 7.42 21.34 -48.97
C ASN A 205 7.56 21.02 -50.48
N CYS A 206 7.90 19.77 -50.84
CA CYS A 206 8.13 19.37 -52.24
C CYS A 206 6.90 18.79 -52.96
N LYS A 207 5.75 18.64 -52.28
CA LYS A 207 4.50 18.04 -52.81
C LYS A 207 4.60 16.57 -53.26
N ALA A 208 5.76 15.93 -53.12
CA ALA A 208 5.96 14.52 -53.45
C ALA A 208 5.15 13.59 -52.54
N LYS A 209 4.79 12.41 -53.06
CA LYS A 209 4.15 11.33 -52.29
C LYS A 209 5.17 10.24 -51.98
N ASN A 210 5.19 9.77 -50.74
CA ASN A 210 6.08 8.69 -50.30
C ASN A 210 5.49 7.29 -50.59
N PRO A 211 6.34 6.25 -50.68
CA PRO A 211 5.90 4.86 -50.63
C PRO A 211 5.19 4.52 -49.32
N ARG A 212 4.24 3.58 -49.39
CA ARG A 212 3.57 3.07 -48.19
C ARG A 212 4.50 2.10 -47.46
N ILE A 213 4.67 2.30 -46.16
CA ILE A 213 5.59 1.51 -45.33
C ILE A 213 4.79 0.66 -44.35
N SER A 214 5.08 -0.64 -44.29
CA SER A 214 4.52 -1.59 -43.34
C SER A 214 5.63 -2.18 -42.44
N LYS A 215 5.22 -2.73 -41.29
CA LYS A 215 6.10 -3.47 -40.38
C LYS A 215 5.54 -4.89 -40.16
N PRO A 216 5.79 -5.84 -41.07
CA PRO A 216 5.21 -7.19 -40.97
C PRO A 216 5.73 -7.95 -39.74
N THR A 217 6.98 -7.71 -39.34
CA THR A 217 7.62 -8.27 -38.14
C THR A 217 8.23 -7.14 -37.32
N PHE A 218 8.22 -7.25 -35.98
CA PHE A 218 8.86 -6.27 -35.11
C PHE A 218 10.37 -6.20 -35.39
N GLY A 219 10.91 -4.99 -35.59
CA GLY A 219 12.30 -4.79 -36.00
C GLY A 219 12.55 -4.91 -37.51
N TRP A 220 11.52 -5.02 -38.35
CA TRP A 220 11.70 -5.01 -39.81
C TRP A 220 10.69 -4.12 -40.52
N ILE A 221 11.16 -3.39 -41.52
CA ILE A 221 10.37 -2.39 -42.26
C ILE A 221 10.32 -2.79 -43.74
N HIS A 222 9.13 -2.72 -44.34
CA HIS A 222 8.91 -3.11 -45.74
C HIS A 222 8.19 -1.98 -46.50
N MET A 223 8.66 -1.68 -47.71
CA MET A 223 7.96 -0.76 -48.62
C MET A 223 7.01 -1.54 -49.53
N ASN A 224 5.73 -1.15 -49.52
CA ASN A 224 4.67 -1.83 -50.25
C ASN A 224 4.51 -1.34 -51.70
N GLY A 225 5.52 -0.67 -52.27
CA GLY A 225 5.42 -0.01 -53.58
C GLY A 225 4.62 1.30 -53.55
N MET A 226 4.72 2.05 -54.65
CA MET A 226 3.83 3.19 -54.94
C MET A 226 2.90 2.89 -56.11
N PRO A 227 1.65 3.39 -56.10
CA PRO A 227 0.78 3.35 -57.26
C PRO A 227 1.43 4.03 -58.47
N HIS A 228 1.26 3.46 -59.66
CA HIS A 228 1.83 4.01 -60.90
C HIS A 228 1.45 5.48 -61.17
N ALA A 229 0.26 5.91 -60.72
CA ALA A 229 -0.18 7.30 -60.80
C ALA A 229 0.68 8.25 -59.95
N ASP A 230 1.11 7.80 -58.77
CA ASP A 230 1.91 8.59 -57.83
C ASP A 230 3.37 8.68 -58.27
N ILE A 231 3.92 7.59 -58.83
CA ILE A 231 5.27 7.57 -59.43
C ILE A 231 5.32 8.57 -60.60
N ARG A 232 4.33 8.54 -61.51
CA ARG A 232 4.25 9.52 -62.61
C ARG A 232 4.13 10.96 -62.09
N ALA A 233 3.30 11.19 -61.07
CA ALA A 233 3.11 12.52 -60.50
C ALA A 233 4.37 13.08 -59.82
N ASN A 234 5.20 12.23 -59.23
CA ASN A 234 6.49 12.62 -58.65
C ASN A 234 7.54 12.93 -59.75
N LEU A 235 7.61 12.10 -60.81
CA LEU A 235 8.50 12.30 -61.97
C LEU A 235 8.21 13.60 -62.72
N ILE A 236 6.93 13.91 -62.97
CA ILE A 236 6.50 15.16 -63.63
C ILE A 236 6.94 16.40 -62.84
N ARG A 237 7.12 16.27 -61.52
CA ARG A 237 7.54 17.36 -60.63
C ARG A 237 9.06 17.45 -60.45
N GLY A 238 9.85 16.64 -61.16
CA GLY A 238 11.30 16.61 -61.02
C GLY A 238 11.79 16.02 -59.70
N CYS A 239 10.94 15.33 -58.94
CA CYS A 239 11.32 14.68 -57.68
C CYS A 239 11.95 13.31 -57.98
N ASN A 240 13.24 13.31 -58.34
CA ASN A 240 14.03 12.08 -58.51
C ASN A 240 14.85 11.80 -57.25
N LEU A 241 14.89 10.53 -56.81
CA LEU A 241 15.87 10.08 -55.84
C LEU A 241 17.25 10.10 -56.50
N GLY A 242 18.22 10.74 -55.84
CA GLY A 242 19.63 10.63 -56.23
C GLY A 242 20.11 9.18 -56.13
N GLU A 243 21.04 8.80 -57.00
CA GLU A 243 21.67 7.47 -57.08
C GLU A 243 22.43 7.14 -55.78
N THR A 244 21.74 6.73 -54.73
CA THR A 244 22.37 6.30 -53.46
C THR A 244 21.90 4.92 -52.97
N PHE A 245 21.03 4.26 -53.73
CA PHE A 245 20.51 2.93 -53.38
C PHE A 245 20.91 1.90 -54.45
N SER A 246 22.19 1.53 -54.48
CA SER A 246 22.69 0.25 -55.03
C SER A 246 24.21 0.18 -54.86
N GLY A 247 24.69 -0.65 -53.93
CA GLY A 247 26.06 -1.19 -53.99
C GLY A 247 26.02 -2.48 -54.80
N GLY A 248 26.74 -2.51 -55.92
CA GLY A 248 26.89 -3.68 -56.80
C GLY A 248 27.38 -3.24 -58.18
N GLU A 249 28.64 -3.57 -58.46
CA GLU A 249 29.43 -3.14 -59.61
C GLU A 249 28.90 -3.65 -60.97
N GLU A 250 29.32 -2.95 -62.02
CA GLU A 250 29.02 -3.19 -63.43
C GLU A 250 29.56 -4.56 -63.91
N GLU A 251 28.73 -5.36 -64.60
CA GLU A 251 29.21 -6.47 -65.44
C GLU A 251 28.77 -6.31 -66.89
N LYS A 252 29.76 -6.49 -67.77
CA LYS A 252 29.70 -6.47 -69.24
C LYS A 252 29.08 -7.76 -69.79
N ASP A 253 28.36 -7.60 -70.91
CA ASP A 253 27.85 -8.64 -71.79
C ASP A 253 28.89 -9.70 -72.19
N LEU A 254 28.52 -10.99 -72.17
CA LEU A 254 28.88 -11.99 -73.20
C LEU A 254 28.06 -13.30 -73.10
N GLY A 255 27.12 -13.46 -74.04
CA GLY A 255 26.70 -14.64 -74.82
C GLY A 255 26.70 -16.10 -74.31
N THR A 256 25.59 -16.78 -74.65
CA THR A 256 25.40 -18.22 -75.05
C THR A 256 25.60 -19.30 -73.97
N SER A 257 24.83 -20.39 -73.83
CA SER A 257 23.76 -21.04 -74.60
C SER A 257 23.11 -22.17 -73.75
N SER A 258 21.88 -22.54 -74.14
CA SER A 258 21.23 -23.88 -74.10
C SER A 258 20.92 -24.60 -72.79
N ASP A 259 19.62 -24.86 -72.64
CA ASP A 259 18.90 -25.86 -71.84
C ASP A 259 19.58 -27.23 -71.70
N VAL A 260 19.36 -27.93 -70.56
CA VAL A 260 18.89 -29.34 -70.49
C VAL A 260 18.29 -29.65 -69.10
N ASP A 261 17.01 -30.03 -69.12
CA ASP A 261 16.20 -30.97 -68.32
C ASP A 261 16.04 -30.98 -66.77
N ALA A 262 14.75 -31.11 -66.43
CA ALA A 262 14.12 -31.61 -65.21
C ALA A 262 14.38 -33.14 -65.00
N PRO A 263 13.86 -33.89 -63.98
CA PRO A 263 12.45 -33.97 -63.54
C PRO A 263 12.25 -33.89 -62.00
N GLU A 264 11.19 -33.27 -61.50
CA GLU A 264 9.87 -33.85 -61.15
C GLU A 264 9.89 -35.07 -60.21
N THR A 265 9.13 -34.98 -59.11
CA THR A 265 8.00 -35.90 -58.88
C THR A 265 7.04 -35.36 -57.82
N HIS A 266 5.80 -35.16 -58.30
CA HIS A 266 4.57 -34.79 -57.62
C HIS A 266 3.94 -35.96 -56.85
N SER A 267 2.93 -35.66 -56.01
CA SER A 267 1.64 -36.40 -55.84
C SER A 267 0.91 -35.90 -54.58
N PHE A 268 -0.42 -35.73 -54.47
CA PHE A 268 -1.56 -35.95 -55.36
C PHE A 268 -2.81 -35.18 -54.84
N ASN A 269 -3.78 -34.99 -55.74
CA ASN A 269 -5.03 -34.21 -55.67
C ASN A 269 -6.30 -35.00 -55.24
N GLY A 270 -7.39 -34.24 -55.02
CA GLY A 270 -8.81 -34.57 -55.35
C GLY A 270 -9.74 -33.44 -54.85
N ALA A 271 -10.78 -32.91 -55.52
CA ALA A 271 -11.59 -33.34 -56.66
C ALA A 271 -12.36 -32.16 -57.35
N PHE A 272 -12.93 -32.45 -58.53
CA PHE A 272 -13.66 -31.72 -59.62
C PHE A 272 -15.15 -31.30 -59.35
N PRO A 273 -16.03 -30.85 -60.32
CA PRO A 273 -15.91 -30.11 -61.63
C PRO A 273 -17.04 -29.03 -61.94
N GLY A 274 -16.90 -28.34 -63.10
CA GLY A 274 -17.97 -27.71 -63.93
C GLY A 274 -17.83 -26.18 -64.10
N THR A 275 -17.91 -25.50 -65.26
CA THR A 275 -18.37 -25.78 -66.65
C THR A 275 -17.76 -24.69 -67.58
N GLN A 276 -17.76 -24.97 -68.90
CA GLN A 276 -17.25 -24.19 -70.04
C GLN A 276 -17.79 -22.73 -70.14
N ASP A 277 -17.06 -21.75 -70.70
CA ASP A 277 -16.99 -21.51 -72.15
C ASP A 277 -16.27 -20.21 -72.61
N THR A 278 -15.64 -20.33 -73.78
CA THR A 278 -15.36 -19.34 -74.84
C THR A 278 -14.34 -18.18 -74.71
N ALA A 279 -13.60 -18.07 -75.81
CA ALA A 279 -12.51 -17.16 -76.12
C ALA A 279 -12.97 -15.82 -76.72
N ALA A 280 -12.13 -14.79 -76.60
CA ALA A 280 -11.95 -13.81 -77.67
C ALA A 280 -10.53 -13.22 -77.65
N ARG A 281 -9.74 -13.60 -78.66
CA ARG A 281 -8.53 -12.90 -79.12
C ARG A 281 -8.91 -11.48 -79.54
N ARG A 282 -8.07 -10.47 -79.26
CA ARG A 282 -7.33 -9.73 -80.31
C ARG A 282 -6.54 -8.52 -79.80
N HIS A 283 -5.34 -8.44 -80.39
CA HIS A 283 -4.54 -7.28 -80.75
C HIS A 283 -3.76 -6.51 -79.68
N GLN A 284 -2.47 -6.86 -79.64
CA GLN A 284 -1.34 -5.94 -79.53
C GLN A 284 -1.65 -4.55 -80.10
N LYS A 285 -1.39 -3.52 -79.28
CA LYS A 285 -0.97 -2.21 -79.77
C LYS A 285 0.12 -1.66 -78.83
N GLY A 286 1.31 -1.50 -79.41
CA GLY A 286 2.33 -0.54 -79.02
C GLY A 286 2.87 -0.65 -77.60
N SER A 287 3.99 -1.36 -77.46
CA SER A 287 4.94 -1.13 -76.37
C SER A 287 5.45 0.32 -76.44
N GLY A 288 4.75 1.25 -75.79
CA GLY A 288 5.35 2.53 -75.44
C GLY A 288 6.53 2.23 -74.52
N ALA A 289 7.74 2.55 -74.96
CA ALA A 289 8.94 2.46 -74.14
C ALA A 289 8.68 3.17 -72.81
N VAL A 290 8.55 2.39 -71.75
CA VAL A 290 8.45 2.92 -70.39
C VAL A 290 9.77 3.67 -70.13
N PRO A 291 9.75 4.96 -69.72
CA PRO A 291 10.97 5.70 -69.45
C PRO A 291 11.85 4.90 -68.49
N SER A 292 13.15 4.75 -68.77
CA SER A 292 14.09 3.97 -67.94
C SER A 292 14.06 4.42 -66.47
N GLY A 293 13.82 5.72 -66.21
CA GLY A 293 13.62 6.27 -64.86
C GLY A 293 12.37 5.77 -64.13
N PHE A 294 11.30 5.37 -64.84
CA PHE A 294 10.07 4.84 -64.24
C PHE A 294 10.23 3.39 -63.77
N LYS A 295 10.99 2.56 -64.50
CA LYS A 295 11.36 1.20 -64.05
C LYS A 295 12.31 1.26 -62.85
N LYS A 296 13.37 2.09 -62.93
CA LYS A 296 14.32 2.29 -61.82
C LYS A 296 13.61 2.72 -60.52
N GLN A 297 12.71 3.71 -60.56
CA GLN A 297 11.95 4.12 -59.37
C GLN A 297 10.95 3.06 -58.87
N LYS A 298 10.35 2.27 -59.77
CA LYS A 298 9.40 1.22 -59.37
C LYS A 298 10.09 0.15 -58.51
N ASP A 299 11.27 -0.30 -58.92
CA ASP A 299 12.01 -1.38 -58.26
C ASP A 299 12.62 -0.90 -56.92
N LEU A 300 13.03 0.36 -56.84
CA LEU A 300 13.52 1.01 -55.59
C LEU A 300 12.48 1.10 -54.47
N PHE A 301 11.18 1.20 -54.80
CA PHE A 301 10.11 1.39 -53.81
C PHE A 301 9.38 0.12 -53.42
N SER A 302 9.81 -1.05 -53.90
CA SER A 302 9.27 -2.36 -53.56
C SER A 302 10.35 -3.27 -52.97
N GLY A 303 10.30 -3.51 -51.65
CA GLY A 303 11.26 -4.38 -50.98
C GLY A 303 11.46 -4.08 -49.49
N PRO A 304 12.35 -4.84 -48.82
CA PRO A 304 12.74 -4.56 -47.44
C PRO A 304 13.57 -3.28 -47.36
N LEU A 305 13.28 -2.43 -46.37
CA LEU A 305 14.05 -1.22 -46.10
C LEU A 305 15.11 -1.52 -45.05
N LEU A 306 16.39 -1.48 -45.46
CA LEU A 306 17.49 -1.91 -44.60
C LEU A 306 17.83 -0.83 -43.55
N PRO A 307 18.35 -1.21 -42.37
CA PRO A 307 18.76 -0.25 -41.36
C PRO A 307 19.73 0.83 -41.85
N SER A 308 20.67 0.48 -42.74
CA SER A 308 21.61 1.45 -43.32
C SER A 308 20.87 2.54 -44.13
N ASP A 309 19.94 2.12 -44.99
CA ASP A 309 19.10 3.03 -45.79
C ASP A 309 18.30 4.00 -44.90
N VAL A 310 17.75 3.48 -43.79
CA VAL A 310 17.00 4.27 -42.83
C VAL A 310 17.91 5.25 -42.09
N LYS A 311 19.13 4.85 -41.78
CA LYS A 311 20.12 5.69 -41.12
C LYS A 311 20.42 6.93 -41.96
N ASP A 312 20.68 6.75 -43.25
CA ASP A 312 20.95 7.86 -44.18
C ASP A 312 19.76 8.81 -44.30
N ILE A 313 18.53 8.28 -44.33
CA ILE A 313 17.31 9.09 -44.37
C ILE A 313 17.17 9.96 -43.13
N ILE A 314 17.48 9.42 -41.95
CA ILE A 314 17.33 10.12 -40.67
C ILE A 314 18.47 11.09 -40.42
N GLU A 315 19.68 10.75 -40.83
CA GLU A 315 20.83 11.66 -40.78
C GLU A 315 20.53 12.94 -41.57
N LYS A 316 20.06 12.81 -42.81
CA LYS A 316 19.62 13.95 -43.65
C LYS A 316 18.45 14.73 -43.02
N LEU A 317 17.53 14.07 -42.31
CA LEU A 317 16.47 14.77 -41.58
C LEU A 317 17.04 15.61 -40.43
N TRP A 318 17.96 15.05 -39.65
CA TRP A 318 18.59 15.75 -38.52
C TRP A 318 19.43 16.93 -38.98
N GLU A 319 20.03 16.87 -40.18
CA GLU A 319 20.71 18.01 -40.82
C GLU A 319 19.74 19.10 -41.26
N ASN A 320 18.62 18.72 -41.89
CA ASN A 320 17.64 19.66 -42.45
C ASN A 320 16.73 20.32 -41.41
N GLU A 321 16.37 19.60 -40.34
CA GLU A 321 15.38 20.01 -39.32
C GLU A 321 15.99 19.93 -37.91
N PHE A 322 17.21 20.44 -37.76
CA PHE A 322 17.99 20.36 -36.52
C PHE A 322 17.24 20.89 -35.28
N GLU A 323 16.51 21.99 -35.41
CA GLU A 323 15.83 22.64 -34.29
C GLU A 323 14.82 21.70 -33.63
N LEU A 324 13.83 21.19 -34.36
CA LEU A 324 12.83 20.26 -33.82
C LEU A 324 13.45 18.93 -33.38
N CYS A 325 14.40 18.40 -34.15
CA CYS A 325 15.08 17.16 -33.82
C CYS A 325 15.93 17.27 -32.55
N SER A 326 16.47 18.45 -32.23
CA SER A 326 17.19 18.69 -30.98
C SER A 326 16.28 18.55 -29.75
N PHE A 327 15.04 19.03 -29.82
CA PHE A 327 14.04 18.83 -28.76
C PHE A 327 13.66 17.36 -28.59
N ILE A 328 13.57 16.59 -29.68
CA ILE A 328 13.32 15.14 -29.62
C ILE A 328 14.48 14.45 -28.88
N SER A 329 15.72 14.82 -29.18
CA SER A 329 16.89 14.31 -28.46
C SER A 329 16.90 14.75 -26.99
N ASP A 330 16.54 15.99 -26.70
CA ASP A 330 16.54 16.53 -25.33
C ASP A 330 15.43 15.92 -24.46
N MET A 331 14.24 15.67 -25.01
CA MET A 331 13.18 14.97 -24.28
C MET A 331 13.56 13.51 -23.96
N GLN A 332 14.45 12.91 -24.76
CA GLN A 332 14.93 11.53 -24.56
C GLN A 332 16.20 11.47 -23.67
N GLN A 333 16.96 12.57 -23.55
CA GLN A 333 18.28 12.61 -22.87
C GLN A 333 18.38 13.63 -21.71
N GLN A 334 17.34 14.43 -21.48
CA GLN A 334 17.26 15.44 -20.42
C GLN A 334 18.45 16.42 -20.34
N GLY A 335 19.14 16.70 -21.45
CA GLY A 335 19.93 17.93 -21.64
C GLY A 335 21.40 17.96 -21.17
N PHE A 336 22.05 16.83 -20.86
CA PHE A 336 23.49 16.82 -20.46
C PHE A 336 24.30 15.76 -21.26
N GLY A 337 25.41 16.18 -21.88
CA GLY A 337 26.34 15.31 -22.64
C GLY A 337 26.36 15.54 -24.16
N LYS A 338 27.25 14.82 -24.88
CA LYS A 338 27.26 14.84 -26.35
C LYS A 338 25.97 14.20 -26.85
N LYS A 339 25.11 14.97 -27.51
CA LYS A 339 23.84 14.47 -28.04
C LYS A 339 24.12 13.39 -29.09
N ALA A 340 23.72 12.15 -28.82
CA ALA A 340 23.83 11.04 -29.77
C ALA A 340 22.98 11.27 -31.07
N GLY A 341 22.11 12.28 -31.09
CA GLY A 341 21.41 12.73 -32.31
C GLY A 341 20.59 11.63 -32.96
N HIS A 342 20.84 11.36 -34.24
CA HIS A 342 20.16 10.32 -35.02
C HIS A 342 20.63 8.89 -34.67
N SER A 343 21.83 8.72 -34.08
CA SER A 343 22.41 7.40 -33.83
C SER A 343 21.67 6.59 -32.77
N ILE A 344 20.84 7.22 -31.92
CA ILE A 344 20.06 6.57 -30.85
C ILE A 344 19.15 5.44 -31.34
N PHE A 345 18.70 5.53 -32.60
CA PHE A 345 17.77 4.58 -33.21
C PHE A 345 18.45 3.32 -33.73
N PHE A 346 19.78 3.31 -33.75
CA PHE A 346 20.59 2.22 -34.30
C PHE A 346 21.58 1.70 -33.26
N LEU A 347 21.94 0.44 -33.38
CA LEU A 347 22.98 -0.19 -32.58
C LEU A 347 24.03 -0.73 -33.55
N GLY A 348 25.25 -0.19 -33.49
CA GLY A 348 26.42 -0.79 -34.15
C GLY A 348 27.20 -1.68 -33.19
N VAL A 349 27.08 -1.45 -31.88
CA VAL A 349 27.80 -2.20 -30.84
C VAL A 349 26.84 -2.63 -29.72
N VAL A 350 26.99 -3.86 -29.25
CA VAL A 350 26.26 -4.37 -28.08
C VAL A 350 27.20 -4.48 -26.88
N LEU A 351 26.89 -3.76 -25.81
CA LEU A 351 27.63 -3.83 -24.55
C LEU A 351 27.34 -5.15 -23.82
N VAL A 352 28.38 -5.83 -23.37
CA VAL A 352 28.29 -7.09 -22.62
C VAL A 352 28.60 -6.85 -21.15
N PRO A 353 27.66 -7.18 -20.23
CA PRO A 353 27.90 -7.03 -18.80
C PRO A 353 29.03 -7.92 -18.28
N PRO A 354 29.72 -7.49 -17.21
CA PRO A 354 30.73 -8.29 -16.52
C PRO A 354 30.22 -9.67 -16.07
N ILE A 355 31.15 -10.60 -15.87
CA ILE A 355 30.85 -11.98 -15.43
C ILE A 355 30.12 -12.00 -14.07
N LYS A 356 30.44 -11.06 -13.17
CA LYS A 356 29.80 -10.91 -11.85
C LYS A 356 28.27 -10.83 -11.91
N PHE A 357 27.71 -10.30 -13.00
CA PHE A 357 26.25 -10.16 -13.19
C PHE A 357 25.64 -11.28 -14.04
N ARG A 358 26.44 -12.23 -14.51
CA ARG A 358 26.04 -13.31 -15.42
C ARG A 358 26.59 -14.68 -15.00
N LEU A 359 26.78 -14.86 -13.69
CA LEU A 359 27.33 -16.10 -13.14
C LEU A 359 26.43 -17.30 -13.46
N PRO A 360 27.00 -18.49 -13.73
CA PRO A 360 26.24 -19.72 -13.86
C PRO A 360 25.40 -20.01 -12.61
N SER A 361 24.18 -20.49 -12.80
CA SER A 361 23.30 -20.88 -11.70
C SER A 361 23.55 -22.34 -11.32
N LYS A 362 23.77 -22.60 -10.02
CA LYS A 362 23.95 -23.97 -9.49
C LYS A 362 22.62 -24.48 -8.95
N GLY A 363 22.05 -25.50 -9.60
CA GLY A 363 20.83 -26.17 -9.16
C GLY A 363 21.15 -27.61 -8.76
N GLY A 364 21.26 -27.86 -7.46
CA GLY A 364 21.82 -29.13 -6.95
C GLY A 364 23.25 -29.34 -7.46
N ASP A 365 23.50 -30.48 -8.10
CA ASP A 365 24.80 -30.82 -8.70
C ASP A 365 24.95 -30.34 -10.15
N SER A 366 23.87 -29.85 -10.78
CA SER A 366 23.89 -29.36 -12.15
C SER A 366 24.21 -27.86 -12.21
N VAL A 367 25.12 -27.48 -13.11
CA VAL A 367 25.44 -26.08 -13.40
C VAL A 367 24.74 -25.68 -14.69
N MET A 368 23.83 -24.72 -14.59
CA MET A 368 23.11 -24.15 -15.73
C MET A 368 23.71 -22.80 -16.11
N GLU A 369 23.78 -22.54 -17.42
CA GLU A 369 24.23 -21.25 -17.92
C GLU A 369 23.27 -20.12 -17.54
N HIS A 370 23.81 -18.92 -17.37
CA HIS A 370 22.98 -17.76 -17.11
C HIS A 370 22.14 -17.41 -18.35
N PRO A 371 20.83 -17.12 -18.21
CA PRO A 371 19.93 -16.84 -19.35
C PRO A 371 20.45 -15.74 -20.29
N GLN A 372 21.05 -14.68 -19.74
CA GLN A 372 21.63 -13.59 -20.53
C GLN A 372 22.86 -14.05 -21.35
N THR A 373 23.65 -14.98 -20.82
CA THR A 373 24.81 -15.54 -21.54
C THR A 373 24.34 -16.35 -22.75
N VAL A 374 23.27 -17.12 -22.60
CA VAL A 374 22.64 -17.88 -23.71
C VAL A 374 22.17 -16.93 -24.83
N LEU A 375 21.50 -15.83 -24.48
CA LEU A 375 21.01 -14.86 -25.46
C LEU A 375 22.16 -14.10 -26.15
N LEU A 376 23.19 -13.71 -25.40
CA LEU A 376 24.38 -13.05 -25.97
C LEU A 376 25.17 -13.98 -26.90
N SER A 377 25.27 -15.27 -26.57
CA SER A 377 25.91 -16.27 -27.46
C SER A 377 25.14 -16.39 -28.78
N LYS A 378 23.80 -16.40 -28.76
CA LYS A 378 22.99 -16.40 -29.99
C LYS A 378 23.22 -15.15 -30.85
N VAL A 379 23.33 -13.96 -30.24
CA VAL A 379 23.66 -12.72 -30.96
C VAL A 379 25.04 -12.82 -31.61
N LEU A 380 26.04 -13.30 -30.87
CA LEU A 380 27.40 -13.44 -31.39
C LEU A 380 27.46 -14.46 -32.55
N GLN A 381 26.79 -15.60 -32.42
CA GLN A 381 26.67 -16.60 -33.49
C GLN A 381 25.99 -16.02 -34.73
N ALA A 382 24.85 -15.34 -34.58
CA ALA A 382 24.15 -14.70 -35.70
C ALA A 382 25.01 -13.65 -36.41
N ASN A 383 25.82 -12.90 -35.65
CA ASN A 383 26.75 -11.91 -36.18
C ASN A 383 27.88 -12.54 -37.00
N ILE A 384 28.46 -13.65 -36.51
CA ILE A 384 29.51 -14.41 -37.22
C ILE A 384 28.94 -15.04 -38.50
N TYR A 385 27.74 -15.62 -38.45
CA TYR A 385 27.10 -16.18 -39.64
C TYR A 385 26.82 -15.12 -40.71
N LEU A 386 26.48 -13.89 -40.29
CA LEU A 386 26.32 -12.77 -41.21
C LEU A 386 27.67 -12.32 -41.80
N ALA A 387 28.72 -12.21 -40.97
CA ALA A 387 30.08 -11.91 -41.43
C ALA A 387 30.55 -12.91 -42.50
N ASN A 388 30.35 -14.20 -42.24
CA ASN A 388 30.73 -15.27 -43.17
C ASN A 388 29.91 -15.23 -44.46
N ALA A 389 28.63 -14.81 -44.41
CA ALA A 389 27.82 -14.64 -45.62
C ALA A 389 28.35 -13.51 -46.52
N TYR A 390 28.80 -12.39 -45.94
CA TYR A 390 29.44 -11.31 -46.70
C TYR A 390 30.75 -11.74 -47.37
N VAL A 391 31.55 -12.59 -46.70
CA VAL A 391 32.83 -13.07 -47.25
C VAL A 391 32.64 -14.17 -48.30
N ASN A 392 31.74 -15.11 -48.06
CA ASN A 392 31.61 -16.31 -48.90
C ASN A 392 30.63 -16.15 -50.06
N GLN A 393 29.62 -15.27 -49.97
CA GLN A 393 28.54 -15.12 -50.95
C GLN A 393 28.10 -13.65 -51.10
N PRO A 394 28.98 -12.73 -51.57
CA PRO A 394 28.67 -11.30 -51.66
C PRO A 394 27.50 -11.00 -52.61
N ASP A 395 27.34 -11.77 -53.69
CA ASP A 395 26.36 -11.48 -54.74
C ASP A 395 24.93 -11.94 -54.39
N ASN A 396 24.75 -12.71 -53.31
CA ASN A 396 23.44 -13.25 -52.93
C ASN A 396 22.74 -12.39 -51.87
N ALA A 397 22.20 -11.25 -52.32
CA ALA A 397 21.50 -10.29 -51.48
C ALA A 397 20.35 -10.90 -50.64
N LYS A 398 19.66 -11.93 -51.15
CA LYS A 398 18.56 -12.59 -50.42
C LYS A 398 19.05 -13.31 -49.16
N VAL A 399 20.19 -13.99 -49.23
CA VAL A 399 20.77 -14.71 -48.09
C VAL A 399 21.28 -13.71 -47.04
N ILE A 400 21.94 -12.64 -47.48
CA ILE A 400 22.42 -11.57 -46.59
C ILE A 400 21.26 -10.92 -45.82
N VAL A 401 20.18 -10.56 -46.52
CA VAL A 401 18.99 -9.97 -45.89
C VAL A 401 18.34 -10.93 -44.88
N ALA A 402 18.24 -12.22 -45.21
CA ALA A 402 17.71 -13.22 -44.29
C ALA A 402 18.58 -13.40 -43.03
N ARG A 403 19.91 -13.38 -43.16
CA ARG A 403 20.85 -13.45 -42.04
C ARG A 403 20.81 -12.18 -41.19
N TRP A 404 20.64 -11.01 -41.81
CA TRP A 404 20.48 -9.74 -41.11
C TRP A 404 19.18 -9.71 -40.29
N MET A 405 18.06 -10.20 -40.85
CA MET A 405 16.80 -10.37 -40.11
C MET A 405 16.98 -11.26 -38.87
N ASN A 406 17.75 -12.35 -38.98
CA ASN A 406 18.03 -13.24 -37.85
C ASN A 406 18.86 -12.53 -36.76
N LEU A 407 19.86 -11.73 -37.14
CA LEU A 407 20.63 -10.92 -36.20
C LEU A 407 19.72 -9.91 -35.47
N GLN A 408 18.87 -9.19 -36.19
CA GLN A 408 17.89 -8.27 -35.59
C GLN A 408 16.95 -8.99 -34.63
N GLN A 409 16.46 -10.18 -35.00
CA GLN A 409 15.58 -10.97 -34.13
C GLN A 409 16.30 -11.43 -32.86
N SER A 410 17.57 -11.85 -32.96
CA SER A 410 18.39 -12.24 -31.81
C SER A 410 18.61 -11.07 -30.84
N VAL A 411 18.85 -9.86 -31.37
CA VAL A 411 18.95 -8.63 -30.57
C VAL A 411 17.59 -8.25 -29.97
N ASN A 412 16.49 -8.38 -30.72
CA ASN A 412 15.15 -8.13 -30.19
C ASN A 412 14.85 -9.02 -28.98
N VAL A 413 15.17 -10.33 -29.06
CA VAL A 413 14.97 -11.28 -27.96
C VAL A 413 15.83 -10.93 -26.74
N LEU A 414 17.06 -10.46 -26.94
CA LEU A 414 17.95 -10.02 -25.85
C LEU A 414 17.30 -8.89 -25.02
N PHE A 415 16.71 -7.90 -25.68
CA PHE A 415 16.05 -6.77 -25.01
C PHE A 415 14.65 -7.11 -24.52
N ASP A 416 13.79 -7.67 -25.37
CA ASP A 416 12.40 -7.98 -25.07
C ASP A 416 11.94 -9.30 -25.73
N GLY A 417 11.85 -10.35 -24.91
CA GLY A 417 11.38 -11.66 -25.34
C GLY A 417 9.89 -11.72 -25.76
N LYS A 418 9.06 -10.71 -25.46
CA LYS A 418 7.63 -10.69 -25.88
C LYS A 418 7.46 -10.45 -27.37
N ASN A 419 8.40 -9.73 -27.99
CA ASN A 419 8.33 -9.34 -29.40
C ASN A 419 8.85 -10.42 -30.35
N ALA A 420 9.28 -11.57 -29.81
CA ALA A 420 9.71 -12.73 -30.57
C ALA A 420 8.50 -13.55 -31.01
N ALA A 421 8.12 -13.47 -32.29
CA ALA A 421 7.07 -14.31 -32.84
C ALA A 421 7.49 -15.80 -32.78
N GLY A 422 6.70 -16.64 -32.10
CA GLY A 422 6.66 -18.09 -32.36
C GLY A 422 7.38 -19.06 -31.43
N GLN A 423 7.96 -18.66 -30.28
CA GLN A 423 8.59 -19.62 -29.35
C GLN A 423 8.16 -19.38 -27.89
N ARG A 424 7.51 -20.38 -27.27
CA ARG A 424 7.00 -20.31 -25.89
C ARG A 424 8.07 -20.54 -24.79
N ASP A 425 9.25 -21.05 -25.15
CA ASP A 425 10.34 -21.42 -24.22
C ASP A 425 11.58 -20.52 -24.29
N VAL A 426 11.44 -19.26 -24.74
CA VAL A 426 12.60 -18.36 -24.85
C VAL A 426 12.95 -17.76 -23.48
N ALA A 427 14.24 -17.79 -23.15
CA ALA A 427 14.81 -17.11 -21.98
C ALA A 427 14.34 -15.66 -21.88
N SER A 428 14.08 -15.19 -20.65
CA SER A 428 13.60 -13.83 -20.40
C SER A 428 14.63 -12.78 -20.80
N GLY A 429 14.24 -11.85 -21.67
CA GLY A 429 15.05 -10.68 -22.03
C GLY A 429 15.21 -9.66 -20.89
N ILE A 430 15.99 -8.62 -21.15
CA ILE A 430 16.36 -7.60 -20.15
C ILE A 430 15.13 -6.84 -19.62
N CYS A 431 14.17 -6.47 -20.47
CA CYS A 431 12.96 -5.75 -20.04
C CYS A 431 12.12 -6.57 -19.06
N GLN A 432 12.02 -7.89 -19.26
CA GLN A 432 11.30 -8.79 -18.36
C GLN A 432 11.92 -8.87 -16.96
N LEU A 433 13.25 -8.79 -16.87
CA LEU A 433 13.98 -8.77 -15.61
C LEU A 433 13.74 -7.46 -14.82
N LEU A 434 13.36 -6.39 -15.50
CA LEU A 434 13.09 -5.08 -14.90
C LEU A 434 11.61 -4.88 -14.52
N GLU A 435 10.67 -5.21 -15.41
CA GLU A 435 9.25 -4.81 -15.32
C GLU A 435 8.39 -5.66 -14.36
N LYS A 436 8.72 -6.94 -14.17
CA LYS A 436 7.85 -7.88 -13.45
C LYS A 436 7.67 -7.51 -11.97
N LYS A 437 6.68 -8.12 -11.30
CA LYS A 437 6.52 -8.02 -9.83
C LYS A 437 7.77 -8.50 -9.09
N GLU A 438 8.39 -9.57 -9.61
CA GLU A 438 9.68 -10.13 -9.19
C GLU A 438 10.87 -9.46 -9.89
N GLY A 439 10.63 -8.38 -10.64
CA GLY A 439 11.66 -7.63 -11.33
C GLY A 439 12.52 -6.81 -10.37
N LEU A 440 13.66 -6.37 -10.87
CA LEU A 440 14.72 -5.69 -10.12
C LEU A 440 14.20 -4.50 -9.31
N PHE A 441 13.43 -3.60 -9.93
CA PHE A 441 12.95 -2.38 -9.28
C PHE A 441 12.10 -2.66 -8.04
N ARG A 442 11.18 -3.64 -8.13
CA ARG A 442 10.26 -3.92 -7.02
C ARG A 442 10.87 -4.81 -5.94
N GLN A 443 11.58 -5.86 -6.34
CA GLN A 443 12.03 -6.89 -5.40
C GLN A 443 13.44 -6.67 -4.84
N LYS A 444 14.27 -5.85 -5.50
CA LYS A 444 15.68 -5.65 -5.12
C LYS A 444 16.03 -4.19 -4.82
N LEU A 445 15.30 -3.22 -5.36
CA LEU A 445 15.49 -1.80 -5.04
C LEU A 445 14.50 -1.32 -3.98
N MET A 446 13.19 -1.39 -4.24
CA MET A 446 12.15 -0.90 -3.32
C MET A 446 11.99 -1.80 -2.08
N GLY A 447 11.89 -3.11 -2.27
CA GLY A 447 11.94 -4.09 -1.19
C GLY A 447 13.30 -4.75 -1.13
N LYS A 448 13.88 -4.90 0.06
CA LYS A 448 15.14 -5.63 0.27
C LYS A 448 15.01 -6.57 1.46
N ARG A 449 15.73 -7.68 1.41
CA ARG A 449 16.02 -8.46 2.62
C ARG A 449 17.09 -7.71 3.41
N VAL A 450 16.87 -7.57 4.71
CA VAL A 450 17.74 -6.79 5.59
C VAL A 450 18.46 -7.72 6.58
N ASN A 451 19.64 -7.30 7.00
CA ASN A 451 20.37 -7.92 8.11
C ASN A 451 19.79 -7.44 9.45
N TYR A 452 20.26 -8.03 10.56
CA TYR A 452 19.88 -7.63 11.92
C TYR A 452 18.36 -7.59 12.15
N ALA A 453 17.67 -8.61 11.65
CA ALA A 453 16.24 -8.79 11.84
C ALA A 453 15.93 -10.25 12.23
N CYS A 454 14.84 -10.46 12.95
CA CYS A 454 14.31 -11.78 13.28
C CYS A 454 12.80 -11.84 13.08
N ARG A 455 12.26 -13.05 13.04
CA ARG A 455 10.82 -13.32 12.95
C ARG A 455 10.46 -14.46 13.90
N SER A 456 9.32 -14.34 14.57
CA SER A 456 8.73 -15.44 15.34
C SER A 456 7.22 -15.23 15.47
N VAL A 457 6.55 -16.29 15.90
CA VAL A 457 5.17 -16.24 16.36
C VAL A 457 5.08 -15.34 17.59
N ILE A 458 3.99 -14.59 17.71
CA ILE A 458 3.70 -13.77 18.88
C ILE A 458 2.87 -14.52 19.91
N SER A 459 3.08 -14.20 21.17
CA SER A 459 2.26 -14.69 22.27
C SER A 459 1.93 -13.53 23.22
N PRO A 460 0.76 -13.56 23.87
CA PRO A 460 0.35 -12.46 24.73
C PRO A 460 1.16 -12.41 26.03
N ASP A 461 1.32 -11.20 26.57
CA ASP A 461 1.86 -10.95 27.92
C ASP A 461 1.30 -9.64 28.53
N PRO A 462 0.48 -9.70 29.60
CA PRO A 462 -0.06 -8.51 30.27
C PRO A 462 0.94 -7.78 31.18
N TYR A 463 2.08 -8.37 31.52
CA TYR A 463 3.05 -7.79 32.47
C TYR A 463 4.11 -6.93 31.80
N LEU A 464 4.22 -7.00 30.46
CA LEU A 464 5.00 -6.07 29.67
C LEU A 464 4.35 -4.69 29.69
N ALA A 465 5.16 -3.64 29.65
CA ALA A 465 4.62 -2.33 29.37
C ALA A 465 4.04 -2.30 27.94
N VAL A 466 3.08 -1.40 27.73
CA VAL A 466 2.34 -1.33 26.46
C VAL A 466 3.28 -1.02 25.28
N ASN A 467 4.37 -0.28 25.51
CA ASN A 467 5.44 0.01 24.53
C ASN A 467 6.64 -0.96 24.55
N GLU A 468 6.56 -2.05 25.32
CA GLU A 468 7.61 -3.07 25.38
C GLU A 468 7.30 -4.24 24.46
N ILE A 469 8.36 -4.90 23.98
CA ILE A 469 8.29 -6.19 23.31
C ILE A 469 9.22 -7.17 24.02
N GLY A 470 8.69 -8.35 24.33
CA GLY A 470 9.46 -9.43 24.93
C GLY A 470 10.25 -10.18 23.88
N ILE A 471 11.58 -10.15 23.99
CA ILE A 471 12.50 -10.83 23.07
C ILE A 471 13.05 -12.10 23.74
N PRO A 472 12.92 -13.27 23.09
CA PRO A 472 13.58 -14.50 23.50
C PRO A 472 15.11 -14.37 23.62
N PRO A 473 15.76 -15.06 24.57
CA PRO A 473 17.22 -15.00 24.73
C PRO A 473 17.96 -15.50 23.49
N TYR A 474 17.36 -16.44 22.74
CA TYR A 474 17.90 -16.96 21.49
C TYR A 474 18.14 -15.87 20.43
N PHE A 475 17.23 -14.88 20.33
CA PHE A 475 17.41 -13.74 19.44
C PHE A 475 18.35 -12.71 20.05
N ALA A 476 18.24 -12.46 21.36
CA ALA A 476 19.06 -11.48 22.04
C ALA A 476 20.58 -11.78 21.95
N LEU A 477 20.97 -13.06 21.96
CA LEU A 477 22.37 -13.50 21.79
C LEU A 477 22.91 -13.31 20.37
N ARG A 478 22.05 -13.30 19.33
CA ARG A 478 22.48 -13.20 17.92
C ARG A 478 22.42 -11.79 17.36
N LEU A 479 21.37 -11.06 17.72
CA LEU A 479 21.24 -9.67 17.31
C LEU A 479 22.25 -8.83 18.08
N THR A 480 23.05 -8.08 17.34
CA THR A 480 24.11 -7.25 17.92
C THR A 480 24.00 -5.81 17.48
N TYR A 481 24.53 -4.93 18.33
CA TYR A 481 24.63 -3.50 18.11
C TYR A 481 26.09 -3.09 18.13
N PRO A 482 26.59 -2.36 17.11
CA PRO A 482 27.94 -1.83 17.10
C PRO A 482 28.01 -0.63 18.06
N GLU A 483 28.40 -0.87 19.31
CA GLU A 483 28.57 0.21 20.28
C GLU A 483 30.01 0.75 20.28
N ARG A 484 30.14 2.07 20.12
CA ARG A 484 31.42 2.80 20.25
C ARG A 484 31.90 2.74 21.69
N VAL A 485 33.17 2.37 21.88
CA VAL A 485 33.79 2.37 23.21
C VAL A 485 34.08 3.81 23.62
N THR A 486 33.57 4.20 24.79
CA THR A 486 33.70 5.53 25.38
C THR A 486 34.06 5.42 26.86
N PRO A 487 34.52 6.52 27.49
CA PRO A 487 34.87 6.49 28.91
C PRO A 487 33.73 6.06 29.84
N TRP A 488 32.46 6.32 29.47
CA TRP A 488 31.29 6.01 30.29
C TRP A 488 30.78 4.57 30.12
N ASN A 489 31.01 3.91 28.98
CA ASN A 489 30.52 2.56 28.73
C ASN A 489 31.61 1.47 28.74
N VAL A 490 32.90 1.84 28.84
CA VAL A 490 34.04 0.90 28.77
C VAL A 490 33.93 -0.26 29.75
N VAL A 491 33.45 -0.01 30.97
CA VAL A 491 33.27 -1.04 32.01
C VAL A 491 32.22 -2.06 31.56
N LYS A 492 31.05 -1.57 31.12
CA LYS A 492 29.94 -2.38 30.62
C LYS A 492 30.35 -3.21 29.38
N LEU A 493 31.09 -2.61 28.45
CA LEU A 493 31.55 -3.29 27.25
C LEU A 493 32.64 -4.32 27.53
N ARG A 494 33.53 -4.05 28.51
CA ARG A 494 34.50 -5.03 28.99
C ARG A 494 33.81 -6.27 29.53
N ASP A 495 32.80 -6.10 30.38
CA ASP A 495 32.05 -7.23 30.94
C ASP A 495 31.33 -8.01 29.83
N SER A 496 30.79 -7.31 28.83
CA SER A 496 30.17 -7.92 27.65
C SER A 496 31.18 -8.77 26.86
N ILE A 497 32.42 -8.29 26.66
CA ILE A 497 33.50 -9.07 26.04
C ILE A 497 33.85 -10.30 26.89
N ILE A 498 33.97 -10.14 28.22
CA ILE A 498 34.32 -11.27 29.12
C ILE A 498 33.25 -12.37 29.04
N ASN A 499 31.97 -11.99 29.00
CA ASN A 499 30.84 -12.91 28.84
C ASN A 499 30.87 -13.63 27.48
N GLY A 500 31.23 -12.93 26.40
CA GLY A 500 31.35 -13.51 25.06
C GLY A 500 29.98 -13.76 24.40
N ALA A 501 29.96 -14.60 23.37
CA ALA A 501 28.80 -14.76 22.48
C ALA A 501 27.66 -15.62 23.04
N GLU A 502 27.93 -16.47 24.03
CA GLU A 502 26.97 -17.48 24.52
C GLU A 502 26.20 -17.01 25.77
N ILE A 503 26.72 -16.02 26.49
CA ILE A 503 26.14 -15.56 27.76
C ILE A 503 25.55 -14.16 27.55
N HIS A 504 24.26 -14.00 27.87
CA HIS A 504 23.57 -12.70 27.82
C HIS A 504 23.60 -12.02 29.21
N PRO A 505 23.92 -10.72 29.30
CA PRO A 505 24.37 -9.81 28.24
C PRO A 505 25.85 -10.02 27.88
N GLY A 506 26.17 -10.06 26.59
CA GLY A 506 27.50 -10.40 26.08
C GLY A 506 27.84 -9.67 24.78
N ALA A 507 28.82 -10.18 24.04
CA ALA A 507 29.26 -9.63 22.75
C ALA A 507 29.76 -10.73 21.81
N THR A 508 29.66 -10.50 20.49
CA THR A 508 30.08 -11.48 19.48
C THR A 508 31.40 -11.12 18.79
N HIS A 509 31.55 -9.84 18.42
CA HIS A 509 32.70 -9.35 17.67
C HIS A 509 33.29 -8.11 18.34
N TYR A 510 34.59 -7.94 18.17
CA TYR A 510 35.35 -6.75 18.52
C TYR A 510 36.02 -6.24 17.26
N LEU A 511 35.86 -4.96 16.97
CA LEU A 511 36.47 -4.31 15.82
C LEU A 511 37.53 -3.32 16.29
N ASP A 512 38.72 -3.53 15.74
CA ASP A 512 39.90 -2.68 15.88
C ASP A 512 40.22 -2.05 14.51
N LYS A 513 41.08 -1.02 14.46
CA LYS A 513 41.39 -0.26 13.22
C LYS A 513 41.66 -1.15 11.99
N LEU A 514 42.30 -2.30 12.19
CA LEU A 514 42.77 -3.17 11.11
C LEU A 514 41.79 -4.28 10.70
N SER A 515 40.92 -4.77 11.61
CA SER A 515 40.05 -5.90 11.31
C SER A 515 38.94 -6.13 12.33
N THR A 516 37.82 -6.69 11.85
CA THR A 516 36.76 -7.27 12.68
C THR A 516 37.17 -8.65 13.16
N MET A 517 37.36 -8.82 14.47
CA MET A 517 37.73 -10.08 15.10
C MET A 517 36.54 -10.69 15.85
N ARG A 518 36.23 -11.96 15.58
CA ARG A 518 35.25 -12.72 16.38
C ARG A 518 35.85 -13.05 17.75
N LEU A 519 35.06 -12.89 18.81
CA LEU A 519 35.54 -13.17 20.16
C LEU A 519 35.82 -14.67 20.36
N PRO A 520 36.98 -15.04 20.94
CA PRO A 520 37.35 -16.43 21.14
C PRO A 520 36.53 -17.10 22.25
N PRO A 521 36.33 -18.43 22.19
CA PRO A 521 35.60 -19.17 23.22
C PRO A 521 36.35 -19.21 24.57
N ASN A 522 37.67 -19.01 24.57
CA ASN A 522 38.48 -19.02 25.80
C ASN A 522 38.35 -17.71 26.60
N LYS A 523 37.85 -17.82 27.85
CA LYS A 523 37.65 -16.68 28.77
C LYS A 523 38.93 -15.91 29.07
N LYS A 524 40.09 -16.57 29.20
CA LYS A 524 41.38 -15.89 29.49
C LYS A 524 41.77 -14.92 28.36
N MET A 525 41.56 -15.35 27.11
CA MET A 525 41.82 -14.52 25.93
C MET A 525 40.81 -13.37 25.81
N ARG A 526 39.55 -13.57 26.23
CA ARG A 526 38.58 -12.47 26.27
C ARG A 526 38.92 -11.42 27.34
N ILE A 527 39.44 -11.83 28.49
CA ILE A 527 39.92 -10.90 29.53
C ILE A 527 41.08 -10.05 29.00
N SER A 528 42.03 -10.64 28.25
CA SER A 528 43.13 -9.86 27.67
C SER A 528 42.64 -8.86 26.63
N ILE A 529 41.66 -9.22 25.79
CA ILE A 529 40.99 -8.31 24.84
C ILE A 529 40.26 -7.19 25.61
N GLY A 530 39.49 -7.53 26.65
CA GLY A 530 38.76 -6.55 27.45
C GLY A 530 39.65 -5.51 28.16
N ARG A 531 40.86 -5.89 28.55
CA ARG A 531 41.88 -4.95 29.08
C ARG A 531 42.38 -3.95 28.03
N LYS A 532 42.37 -4.33 26.74
CA LYS A 532 42.75 -3.42 25.63
C LYS A 532 41.68 -2.37 25.31
N LEU A 533 40.49 -2.43 25.93
CA LEU A 533 39.49 -1.37 25.79
C LEU A 533 39.82 -0.12 26.62
N ASP A 534 40.65 -0.24 27.66
CA ASP A 534 41.08 0.92 28.45
C ASP A 534 42.09 1.80 27.72
N THR A 535 42.80 1.25 26.73
CA THR A 535 43.78 2.03 25.96
C THR A 535 43.13 2.95 24.93
N SER A 536 41.85 2.77 24.60
CA SER A 536 41.06 3.71 23.77
C SER A 536 40.55 4.95 24.53
N ARG A 537 41.24 5.34 25.63
CA ARG A 537 40.98 6.57 26.40
C ARG A 537 41.37 7.81 25.60
N GLY A 538 40.66 8.12 24.51
CA GLY A 538 40.74 9.41 23.81
C GLY A 538 42.16 9.98 23.68
N ALA A 539 43.15 9.12 23.42
CA ALA A 539 44.53 9.54 23.36
C ALA A 539 44.69 10.32 22.06
N ILE A 540 44.63 11.65 22.15
CA ILE A 540 45.19 12.53 21.14
C ILE A 540 46.67 12.14 21.05
N VAL A 541 47.04 11.41 19.99
CA VAL A 541 48.45 11.22 19.67
C VAL A 541 49.02 12.62 19.48
N GLN A 542 50.12 12.92 20.16
CA GLN A 542 50.75 14.25 20.17
C GLN A 542 50.92 14.80 18.75
N PRO A 543 50.89 16.15 18.56
CA PRO A 543 51.06 16.77 17.26
C PRO A 543 52.50 16.54 16.79
N GLY A 544 52.69 15.49 16.00
CA GLY A 544 53.98 15.04 15.48
C GLY A 544 53.84 14.55 14.05
N LYS A 545 54.00 15.49 13.11
CA LYS A 545 54.31 15.33 11.67
C LYS A 545 53.35 14.64 10.69
N ASP A 546 52.23 14.06 11.11
CA ASP A 546 51.16 13.65 10.18
C ASP A 546 49.85 14.37 10.54
N SER A 547 49.15 14.93 9.54
CA SER A 547 47.98 15.82 9.68
C SER A 547 46.67 15.11 10.06
N ASP A 548 46.71 13.83 10.39
CA ASP A 548 45.52 13.02 10.69
C ASP A 548 45.36 12.83 12.20
N ASN A 549 44.60 13.72 12.84
CA ASN A 549 44.11 13.53 14.21
C ASN A 549 43.07 12.37 14.21
N GLU A 550 43.53 11.13 14.19
CA GLU A 550 42.65 9.95 14.18
C GLU A 550 42.08 9.65 15.57
N PHE A 551 40.76 9.82 15.73
CA PHE A 551 40.02 9.27 16.85
C PHE A 551 40.06 7.72 16.80
N GLU A 552 40.84 7.09 17.68
CA GLU A 552 40.90 5.63 17.82
C GLU A 552 39.65 5.10 18.57
N GLY A 553 38.52 5.04 17.88
CA GLY A 553 37.26 4.51 18.41
C GLY A 553 37.12 3.01 18.16
N LYS A 554 37.49 2.18 19.14
CA LYS A 554 37.19 0.74 19.11
C LYS A 554 35.69 0.50 19.16
N MET A 555 35.23 -0.57 18.51
CA MET A 555 33.81 -0.94 18.44
C MET A 555 33.57 -2.33 19.02
N VAL A 556 32.51 -2.48 19.80
CA VAL A 556 32.09 -3.78 20.34
C VAL A 556 30.69 -4.10 19.85
N TYR A 557 30.55 -5.24 19.17
CA TYR A 557 29.24 -5.77 18.76
C TYR A 557 28.60 -6.49 19.93
N ARG A 558 28.01 -5.71 20.85
CA ARG A 558 27.30 -6.23 22.02
C ARG A 558 25.97 -6.86 21.61
N HIS A 559 25.48 -7.80 22.41
CA HIS A 559 24.14 -8.37 22.27
C HIS A 559 23.05 -7.30 22.41
N LEU A 560 21.85 -7.62 21.93
CA LEU A 560 20.62 -6.87 22.21
C LEU A 560 20.32 -6.94 23.72
N GLN A 561 19.96 -5.82 24.33
CA GLN A 561 19.77 -5.70 25.78
C GLN A 561 18.44 -5.02 26.12
N ASP A 562 18.03 -5.12 27.39
CA ASP A 562 16.88 -4.38 27.91
C ASP A 562 17.07 -2.88 27.69
N GLY A 563 16.03 -2.20 27.21
CA GLY A 563 16.06 -0.77 26.93
C GLY A 563 16.49 -0.40 25.51
N ASP A 564 17.04 -1.34 24.72
CA ASP A 564 17.23 -1.12 23.28
C ASP A 564 15.87 -0.94 22.59
N VAL A 565 15.88 -0.34 21.39
CA VAL A 565 14.66 -0.11 20.61
C VAL A 565 14.70 -0.95 19.34
N VAL A 566 13.57 -1.55 18.98
CA VAL A 566 13.40 -2.35 17.77
C VAL A 566 12.13 -1.95 17.04
N LEU A 567 12.16 -2.01 15.70
CA LEU A 567 10.96 -1.81 14.88
C LEU A 567 10.25 -3.15 14.70
N VAL A 568 9.01 -3.23 15.14
CA VAL A 568 8.17 -4.42 15.05
C VAL A 568 7.09 -4.20 13.99
N ASN A 569 6.99 -5.15 13.06
CA ASN A 569 6.12 -5.10 11.89
C ASN A 569 5.28 -6.39 11.77
N ARG A 570 3.96 -6.25 11.58
CA ARG A 570 3.07 -7.34 11.17
C ARG A 570 2.73 -7.21 9.68
N GLN A 571 2.88 -8.30 8.93
CA GLN A 571 2.49 -8.35 7.51
C GLN A 571 1.04 -8.85 7.39
N PRO A 572 0.19 -8.24 6.54
CA PRO A 572 0.46 -7.09 5.67
C PRO A 572 0.45 -5.73 6.41
N THR A 573 1.38 -4.85 6.05
CA THR A 573 1.50 -3.49 6.61
C THR A 573 0.58 -2.54 5.86
N LEU A 574 -0.64 -2.29 6.38
CA LEU A 574 -1.66 -1.47 5.71
C LEU A 574 -1.63 0.00 6.13
N HIS A 575 -1.14 0.31 7.33
CA HIS A 575 -1.10 1.67 7.87
C HIS A 575 0.19 1.87 8.66
N LYS A 576 0.56 3.14 8.89
CA LYS A 576 1.79 3.50 9.63
C LYS A 576 1.89 2.79 11.00
N PRO A 577 0.84 2.76 11.85
CA PRO A 577 0.89 1.98 13.10
C PRO A 577 1.06 0.44 12.96
N SER A 578 1.06 -0.14 11.76
CA SER A 578 1.43 -1.55 11.55
C SER A 578 2.95 -1.77 11.59
N ILE A 579 3.75 -0.71 11.66
CA ILE A 579 5.18 -0.74 12.00
C ILE A 579 5.46 0.30 13.09
N MET A 580 5.85 -0.16 14.28
CA MET A 580 6.12 0.72 15.43
C MET A 580 7.40 0.30 16.13
N ALA A 581 8.03 1.27 16.78
CA ALA A 581 9.17 1.03 17.64
C ALA A 581 8.71 0.60 19.04
N HIS A 582 9.27 -0.49 19.53
CA HIS A 582 9.07 -1.00 20.89
C HIS A 582 10.39 -1.07 21.63
N VAL A 583 10.33 -0.87 22.94
CA VAL A 583 11.47 -1.06 23.84
C VAL A 583 11.64 -2.55 24.10
N VAL A 584 12.86 -3.04 23.97
CA VAL A 584 13.19 -4.45 24.16
C VAL A 584 13.20 -4.78 25.64
N ARG A 585 12.59 -5.91 25.95
CA ARG A 585 12.74 -6.61 27.23
C ARG A 585 13.07 -8.07 26.97
N VAL A 586 14.21 -8.54 27.46
CA VAL A 586 14.69 -9.91 27.25
C VAL A 586 14.09 -10.82 28.31
N LEU A 587 13.24 -11.76 27.88
CA LEU A 587 12.52 -12.66 28.77
C LEU A 587 13.19 -14.03 28.81
N LYS A 588 13.70 -14.44 29.98
CA LYS A 588 14.39 -15.73 30.14
C LYS A 588 13.40 -16.90 30.06
N GLY A 589 13.78 -17.97 29.35
CA GLY A 589 12.97 -19.18 29.20
C GLY A 589 11.96 -19.14 28.04
N GLU A 590 11.73 -17.96 27.45
CA GLU A 590 10.79 -17.78 26.34
C GLU A 590 11.39 -18.15 24.99
N LYS A 591 10.53 -18.60 24.07
CA LYS A 591 10.89 -18.96 22.68
C LYS A 591 10.17 -18.13 21.62
N THR A 592 9.01 -17.55 21.97
CA THR A 592 8.19 -16.71 21.10
C THR A 592 8.33 -15.24 21.47
N LEU A 593 7.98 -14.35 20.54
CA LEU A 593 7.92 -12.91 20.86
C LEU A 593 6.74 -12.67 21.78
N ARG A 594 6.93 -11.93 22.88
CA ARG A 594 5.84 -11.58 23.80
C ARG A 594 5.37 -10.16 23.55
N MET A 595 4.06 -9.96 23.44
CA MET A 595 3.47 -8.65 23.15
C MET A 595 2.26 -8.37 24.04
N HIS A 596 2.11 -7.11 24.45
CA HIS A 596 0.97 -6.64 25.22
C HIS A 596 -0.32 -6.52 24.37
N TYR A 597 -1.48 -6.86 24.96
CA TYR A 597 -2.80 -6.87 24.31
C TYR A 597 -3.23 -5.54 23.69
N ALA A 598 -2.82 -4.42 24.29
CA ALA A 598 -3.16 -3.08 23.81
C ALA A 598 -2.63 -2.77 22.39
N ASN A 599 -1.70 -3.59 21.87
CA ASN A 599 -1.14 -3.46 20.52
C ASN A 599 -1.86 -4.37 19.50
N CYS A 600 -2.82 -5.19 19.92
CA CYS A 600 -3.56 -6.07 18.99
C CYS A 600 -4.34 -5.27 17.95
N SER A 601 -5.02 -4.19 18.38
CA SER A 601 -5.77 -3.31 17.47
C SER A 601 -4.86 -2.57 16.48
N THR A 602 -3.66 -2.16 16.90
CA THR A 602 -2.71 -1.45 16.03
C THR A 602 -2.16 -2.33 14.93
N TYR A 603 -1.83 -3.58 15.25
CA TYR A 603 -1.28 -4.56 14.30
C TYR A 603 -2.36 -5.41 13.60
N ASN A 604 -3.62 -5.28 14.02
CA ASN A 604 -4.72 -6.16 13.65
C ASN A 604 -4.39 -7.65 13.92
N ALA A 605 -3.82 -7.93 15.08
CA ALA A 605 -3.30 -9.25 15.49
C ALA A 605 -4.21 -9.92 16.52
N ASP A 606 -4.31 -11.25 16.48
CA ASP A 606 -5.23 -12.05 17.31
C ASP A 606 -4.60 -13.26 18.03
N PHE A 607 -3.27 -13.41 17.95
CA PHE A 607 -2.49 -14.45 18.66
C PHE A 607 -2.85 -15.91 18.29
N ASP A 608 -3.31 -16.15 17.06
CA ASP A 608 -3.69 -17.49 16.57
C ASP A 608 -2.55 -18.28 15.88
N GLY A 609 -1.34 -17.72 15.87
CA GLY A 609 -0.21 -18.20 15.07
C GLY A 609 0.46 -17.11 14.23
N ASP A 610 -0.07 -15.89 14.29
CA ASP A 610 0.52 -14.67 13.73
C ASP A 610 2.05 -14.56 13.95
N GLU A 611 2.77 -14.26 12.86
CA GLU A 611 4.20 -13.97 12.88
C GLU A 611 4.46 -12.46 12.77
N MET A 612 5.41 -11.96 13.56
CA MET A 612 5.88 -10.56 13.45
C MET A 612 7.38 -10.51 13.16
N ASN A 613 7.77 -9.51 12.38
CA ASN A 613 9.18 -9.20 12.10
C ASN A 613 9.69 -8.16 13.09
N VAL A 614 10.90 -8.35 13.58
CA VAL A 614 11.61 -7.42 14.45
C VAL A 614 12.87 -6.98 13.70
N HIS A 615 13.04 -5.68 13.51
CA HIS A 615 14.20 -5.07 12.88
C HIS A 615 14.98 -4.28 13.93
N PHE A 616 16.29 -4.52 14.01
CA PHE A 616 17.14 -3.87 15.01
C PHE A 616 17.99 -2.76 14.38
N PRO A 617 17.66 -1.46 14.60
CA PRO A 617 18.43 -0.34 14.09
C PRO A 617 19.90 -0.41 14.51
N GLN A 618 20.82 -0.11 13.59
CA GLN A 618 22.27 -0.24 13.82
C GLN A 618 22.99 1.08 14.09
N ASP A 619 22.29 2.21 13.90
CA ASP A 619 22.85 3.56 14.05
C ASP A 619 22.07 4.37 15.11
N GLU A 620 22.75 5.30 15.78
CA GLU A 620 22.13 6.14 16.82
C GLU A 620 21.05 7.08 16.25
N VAL A 621 21.20 7.55 15.00
CA VAL A 621 20.18 8.39 14.33
C VAL A 621 18.88 7.61 14.16
N SER A 622 18.96 6.38 13.63
CA SER A 622 17.79 5.52 13.47
C SER A 622 17.17 5.11 14.83
N ARG A 623 17.99 4.93 15.87
CA ARG A 623 17.48 4.72 17.24
C ARG A 623 16.75 5.95 17.76
N ALA A 624 17.26 7.15 17.54
CA ALA A 624 16.61 8.40 17.95
C ALA A 624 15.25 8.59 17.24
N GLU A 625 15.17 8.32 15.94
CA GLU A 625 13.90 8.30 15.20
C GLU A 625 12.92 7.27 15.77
N ALA A 626 13.41 6.07 16.12
CA ALA A 626 12.59 5.03 16.71
C ALA A 626 12.04 5.45 18.10
N TYR A 627 12.85 6.09 18.96
CA TYR A 627 12.39 6.55 20.28
C TYR A 627 11.41 7.71 20.22
N ASN A 628 11.59 8.64 19.27
CA ASN A 628 10.89 9.92 19.28
C ASN A 628 9.75 10.01 18.25
N ILE A 629 9.84 9.33 17.11
CA ILE A 629 8.87 9.47 16.02
C ILE A 629 7.98 8.22 15.93
N VAL A 630 8.61 7.03 15.84
CA VAL A 630 7.91 5.77 15.51
C VAL A 630 7.54 4.96 16.77
N ASN A 631 7.85 5.47 17.95
CA ASN A 631 7.54 4.84 19.24
C ASN A 631 6.06 4.51 19.38
N ALA A 632 5.76 3.30 19.85
CA ALA A 632 4.39 2.83 20.05
C ALA A 632 3.54 3.80 20.89
N ASN A 633 4.12 4.48 21.88
CA ASN A 633 3.40 5.49 22.68
C ASN A 633 2.94 6.68 21.85
N ASN A 634 3.74 7.14 20.90
CA ASN A 634 3.39 8.27 20.04
C ASN A 634 2.36 7.88 18.97
N GLN A 635 2.19 6.58 18.70
CA GLN A 635 1.18 6.03 17.80
C GLN A 635 -0.12 5.63 18.55
N TYR A 636 -0.55 6.46 19.51
CA TYR A 636 -1.78 6.22 20.29
C TYR A 636 -3.05 6.42 19.46
N VAL A 637 -3.03 7.42 18.57
CA VAL A 637 -4.18 7.92 17.81
C VAL A 637 -4.12 7.45 16.36
N ARG A 638 -5.29 7.23 15.73
CA ARG A 638 -5.40 6.94 14.29
C ARG A 638 -5.13 8.19 13.45
N PRO A 639 -4.23 8.12 12.46
CA PRO A 639 -3.98 9.23 11.54
C PRO A 639 -5.20 9.63 10.69
N SER A 640 -6.21 8.75 10.55
CA SER A 640 -7.38 9.01 9.70
C SER A 640 -8.35 10.01 10.31
N ASN A 641 -8.63 9.88 11.61
CA ASN A 641 -9.75 10.57 12.25
C ASN A 641 -9.40 11.20 13.61
N GLY A 642 -8.20 10.97 14.16
CA GLY A 642 -7.87 11.47 15.51
C GLY A 642 -8.40 10.59 16.65
N ASP A 643 -8.99 9.42 16.36
CA ASP A 643 -9.53 8.51 17.39
C ASP A 643 -8.45 7.63 18.04
N PRO A 644 -8.55 7.33 19.35
CA PRO A 644 -7.69 6.35 20.01
C PRO A 644 -7.69 4.98 19.33
N LEU A 645 -6.49 4.44 19.06
CA LEU A 645 -6.29 3.11 18.49
C LEU A 645 -5.90 2.08 19.55
N ARG A 646 -5.05 2.48 20.50
CA ARG A 646 -4.52 1.61 21.57
C ARG A 646 -5.45 1.65 22.78
N SER A 647 -5.96 0.49 23.17
CA SER A 647 -6.90 0.37 24.29
C SER A 647 -6.76 -0.99 24.96
N LEU A 648 -7.15 -1.08 26.23
CA LEU A 648 -7.32 -2.38 26.89
C LEU A 648 -8.53 -3.11 26.31
N ILE A 649 -8.48 -4.43 26.28
CA ILE A 649 -9.50 -5.26 25.62
C ILE A 649 -9.94 -6.40 26.52
N GLN A 650 -11.10 -6.99 26.22
CA GLN A 650 -11.59 -8.25 26.80
C GLN A 650 -11.59 -8.24 28.34
N ASP A 651 -10.82 -9.12 28.97
CA ASP A 651 -10.77 -9.35 30.42
C ASP A 651 -10.46 -8.08 31.21
N HIS A 652 -9.61 -7.20 30.68
CA HIS A 652 -9.33 -5.92 31.33
C HIS A 652 -10.56 -5.03 31.46
N ILE A 653 -11.46 -5.05 30.46
CA ILE A 653 -12.70 -4.27 30.49
C ILE A 653 -13.67 -4.86 31.52
N VAL A 654 -13.77 -6.19 31.57
CA VAL A 654 -14.62 -6.88 32.56
C VAL A 654 -14.12 -6.60 33.98
N SER A 655 -12.80 -6.74 34.18
CA SER A 655 -12.13 -6.45 35.44
C SER A 655 -12.33 -5.00 35.88
N ALA A 656 -12.15 -4.04 34.96
CA ALA A 656 -12.39 -2.62 35.23
C ALA A 656 -13.82 -2.37 35.69
N ALA A 657 -14.80 -2.98 35.01
CA ALA A 657 -16.21 -2.84 35.36
C ALA A 657 -16.54 -3.45 36.73
N LEU A 658 -15.94 -4.60 37.05
CA LEU A 658 -16.12 -5.25 38.35
C LEU A 658 -15.44 -4.51 39.49
N LEU A 659 -14.20 -4.08 39.30
CA LEU A 659 -13.45 -3.33 40.32
C LEU A 659 -14.15 -2.01 40.65
N THR A 660 -14.64 -1.28 39.64
CA THR A 660 -15.24 0.05 39.84
C THR A 660 -16.74 0.02 40.14
N LYS A 661 -17.35 -1.17 40.25
CA LYS A 661 -18.74 -1.33 40.70
C LYS A 661 -18.90 -0.83 42.15
N LYS A 662 -20.06 -0.24 42.45
CA LYS A 662 -20.38 0.30 43.79
C LYS A 662 -20.35 -0.76 44.91
N ASP A 663 -20.65 -2.01 44.56
CA ASP A 663 -20.71 -3.13 45.52
C ASP A 663 -19.33 -3.74 45.84
N THR A 664 -18.25 -3.22 45.24
CA THR A 664 -16.90 -3.77 45.39
C THR A 664 -16.16 -3.06 46.52
N PHE A 665 -16.05 -3.76 47.65
CA PHE A 665 -15.26 -3.35 48.81
C PHE A 665 -14.01 -4.21 48.93
N LEU A 666 -12.92 -3.58 49.37
CA LEU A 666 -11.59 -4.17 49.49
C LEU A 666 -11.08 -3.97 50.90
N ASN A 667 -10.46 -5.01 51.45
CA ASN A 667 -9.73 -4.90 52.71
C ASN A 667 -8.40 -4.18 52.49
N ARG A 668 -7.76 -3.74 53.58
CA ARG A 668 -6.47 -3.04 53.52
C ARG A 668 -5.41 -3.82 52.73
N ASP A 669 -5.32 -5.12 52.96
CA ASP A 669 -4.31 -5.98 52.32
C ASP A 669 -4.54 -6.10 50.82
N GLU A 670 -5.79 -6.28 50.39
CA GLU A 670 -6.17 -6.33 48.99
C GLU A 670 -5.91 -4.99 48.29
N PHE A 671 -6.29 -3.88 48.94
CA PHE A 671 -6.03 -2.53 48.45
C PHE A 671 -4.54 -2.27 48.25
N CYS A 672 -3.71 -2.59 49.25
CA CYS A 672 -2.26 -2.43 49.17
C CYS A 672 -1.64 -3.35 48.11
N GLN A 673 -2.09 -4.60 48.01
CA GLN A 673 -1.60 -5.56 47.03
C GLN A 673 -1.91 -5.12 45.59
N LEU A 674 -3.12 -4.64 45.34
CA LEU A 674 -3.54 -4.14 44.02
C LEU A 674 -2.72 -2.90 43.61
N LEU A 675 -2.51 -1.96 44.53
CA LEU A 675 -1.69 -0.78 44.27
C LEU A 675 -0.23 -1.16 43.97
N TYR A 676 0.37 -2.01 44.80
CA TYR A 676 1.74 -2.48 44.58
C TYR A 676 1.89 -3.19 43.24
N SER A 677 0.93 -4.05 42.90
CA SER A 677 0.92 -4.83 41.65
C SER A 677 0.75 -3.96 40.40
N SER A 678 0.05 -2.82 40.51
CA SER A 678 -0.07 -1.84 39.43
C SER A 678 1.25 -1.15 39.07
N GLY A 679 2.34 -1.41 39.83
CA GLY A 679 3.67 -0.83 39.65
C GLY A 679 3.84 0.52 40.35
N VAL A 680 2.87 0.90 41.18
CA VAL A 680 2.85 2.08 42.04
C VAL A 680 3.37 1.67 43.42
N SER A 681 4.60 2.08 43.77
CA SER A 681 5.27 1.59 44.99
C SER A 681 4.78 2.31 46.26
N SER A 682 4.15 1.59 47.18
CA SER A 682 4.03 2.00 48.59
C SER A 682 5.26 1.51 49.35
N SER A 683 6.05 2.40 49.94
CA SER A 683 7.07 1.99 50.91
C SER A 683 6.40 1.86 52.27
N GLY A 684 6.19 0.62 52.71
CA GLY A 684 5.96 0.32 54.12
C GLY A 684 7.30 0.23 54.85
N LEU A 685 7.41 0.98 55.95
CA LEU A 685 8.48 0.97 56.94
C LEU A 685 9.02 -0.46 57.22
N GLY A 686 10.33 -0.70 57.03
CA GLY A 686 11.00 -1.89 57.57
C GLY A 686 12.08 -2.51 56.68
N SER A 687 13.32 -2.49 57.19
CA SER A 687 14.51 -3.15 56.66
C SER A 687 14.32 -4.67 56.47
N PHE A 688 13.95 -5.12 55.27
CA PHE A 688 14.12 -6.53 54.87
C PHE A 688 15.40 -6.69 54.04
N THR A 689 16.41 -7.31 54.66
CA THR A 689 17.63 -7.78 54.01
C THR A 689 17.34 -9.02 53.16
N GLY A 690 16.59 -8.84 52.07
CA GLY A 690 16.40 -9.85 51.03
C GLY A 690 17.05 -9.37 49.74
N LYS A 691 17.73 -10.28 49.01
CA LYS A 691 18.27 -9.98 47.67
C LYS A 691 17.14 -9.38 46.81
N PRO A 692 17.33 -8.20 46.18
CA PRO A 692 16.27 -7.61 45.37
C PRO A 692 15.98 -8.53 44.18
N GLY A 693 14.78 -9.10 44.15
CA GLY A 693 14.20 -9.59 42.90
C GLY A 693 14.14 -8.44 41.89
N GLN A 694 14.30 -8.76 40.61
CA GLN A 694 14.37 -7.78 39.52
C GLN A 694 13.08 -6.94 39.48
N ARG A 695 13.14 -5.69 39.98
CA ARG A 695 11.99 -4.78 40.14
C ARG A 695 11.47 -4.32 38.76
N VAL A 696 10.17 -4.43 38.52
CA VAL A 696 9.49 -3.88 37.33
C VAL A 696 8.86 -2.53 37.71
N LEU A 697 9.68 -1.50 37.87
CA LEU A 697 9.22 -0.13 38.17
C LEU A 697 8.79 0.57 36.88
N ILE A 698 7.58 1.15 36.87
CA ILE A 698 7.04 1.93 35.74
C ILE A 698 7.54 3.38 35.76
N SER A 699 7.89 3.88 36.95
CA SER A 699 8.44 5.21 37.16
C SER A 699 9.79 5.13 37.88
N ARG A 700 10.75 5.95 37.46
CA ARG A 700 12.07 6.08 38.11
C ARG A 700 12.02 6.85 39.44
N SER A 701 10.87 7.39 39.81
CA SER A 701 10.69 8.11 41.08
C SER A 701 10.44 7.12 42.22
N GLU A 702 11.41 6.96 43.12
CA GLU A 702 11.28 6.22 44.39
C GLU A 702 10.43 6.98 45.44
N GLN A 703 9.38 7.68 45.01
CA GLN A 703 8.59 8.57 45.85
C GLN A 703 7.31 7.89 46.35
N GLU A 704 7.06 8.01 47.65
CA GLU A 704 5.98 7.35 48.39
C GLU A 704 4.58 7.64 47.82
N VAL A 705 3.72 6.62 47.79
CA VAL A 705 2.30 6.77 47.46
C VAL A 705 1.57 7.50 48.59
N LEU A 706 0.77 8.50 48.24
CA LEU A 706 -0.08 9.20 49.20
C LEU A 706 -1.14 8.22 49.76
N PRO A 707 -1.21 8.00 51.08
CA PRO A 707 -2.20 7.11 51.65
C PRO A 707 -3.60 7.69 51.50
N LEU A 708 -4.49 6.97 50.83
CA LEU A 708 -5.92 7.28 50.81
C LEU A 708 -6.60 6.69 52.04
N LEU A 709 -7.40 7.49 52.72
CA LEU A 709 -8.21 7.06 53.86
C LEU A 709 -9.30 6.06 53.41
N PRO A 710 -9.71 5.10 54.27
CA PRO A 710 -10.78 4.18 53.93
C PRO A 710 -12.10 4.93 53.73
N ALA A 711 -12.92 4.47 52.78
CA ALA A 711 -14.24 5.03 52.55
C ALA A 711 -15.23 4.68 53.68
N ILE A 712 -15.07 3.50 54.27
CA ILE A 712 -15.86 3.02 55.41
C ILE A 712 -14.91 2.79 56.57
N TRP A 713 -15.19 3.42 57.72
CA TRP A 713 -14.36 3.29 58.93
C TRP A 713 -14.88 2.24 59.91
N LYS A 714 -16.19 1.98 59.91
CA LYS A 714 -16.88 1.07 60.84
C LYS A 714 -17.91 0.25 60.06
N PRO A 715 -18.10 -1.07 60.33
CA PRO A 715 -17.50 -1.89 61.41
C PRO A 715 -16.01 -2.17 61.25
N GLU A 716 -15.49 -2.16 60.03
CA GLU A 716 -14.08 -2.37 59.71
C GLU A 716 -13.64 -1.37 58.63
N PRO A 717 -12.32 -1.05 58.52
CA PRO A 717 -11.82 -0.14 57.50
C PRO A 717 -11.86 -0.80 56.12
N LEU A 718 -12.75 -0.31 55.24
CA LEU A 718 -12.90 -0.79 53.87
C LEU A 718 -12.62 0.31 52.86
N TRP A 719 -11.95 -0.06 51.78
CA TRP A 719 -11.72 0.77 50.60
C TRP A 719 -12.66 0.34 49.48
N THR A 720 -12.98 1.26 48.58
CA THR A 720 -13.71 0.94 47.34
C THR A 720 -12.73 0.71 46.19
N GLY A 721 -13.12 -0.08 45.19
CA GLY A 721 -12.29 -0.23 44.00
C GLY A 721 -12.09 1.07 43.21
N LYS A 722 -13.01 2.04 43.33
CA LYS A 722 -12.85 3.40 42.79
C LYS A 722 -11.69 4.17 43.45
N GLN A 723 -11.45 3.96 44.75
CA GLN A 723 -10.29 4.54 45.45
C GLN A 723 -8.95 3.97 44.96
N VAL A 724 -8.92 2.71 44.51
CA VAL A 724 -7.70 2.14 43.91
C VAL A 724 -7.31 2.89 42.64
N ILE A 725 -8.28 3.13 41.74
CA ILE A 725 -8.04 3.92 40.52
C ILE A 725 -7.58 5.34 40.86
N THR A 726 -8.20 5.96 41.85
CA THR A 726 -7.84 7.29 42.34
C THR A 726 -6.39 7.36 42.80
N ALA A 727 -5.93 6.38 43.59
CA ALA A 727 -4.53 6.30 44.04
C ALA A 727 -3.55 6.13 42.86
N VAL A 728 -3.90 5.31 41.86
CA VAL A 728 -3.09 5.14 40.65
C VAL A 728 -3.00 6.45 39.85
N LEU A 729 -4.13 7.14 39.66
CA LEU A 729 -4.17 8.43 38.97
C LEU A 729 -3.32 9.47 39.71
N ASN A 730 -3.50 9.61 41.03
CA ASN A 730 -2.73 10.55 41.85
C ASN A 730 -1.22 10.28 41.83
N HIS A 731 -0.80 9.03 41.71
CA HIS A 731 0.62 8.69 41.57
C HIS A 731 1.17 9.08 40.19
N ILE A 732 0.43 8.80 39.12
CA ILE A 732 0.86 9.04 37.73
C ILE A 732 0.85 10.53 37.39
N THR A 733 -0.14 11.29 37.88
CA THR A 733 -0.28 12.73 37.64
C THR A 733 0.41 13.58 38.71
N ARG A 734 1.20 12.97 39.60
CA ARG A 734 1.88 13.67 40.70
C ARG A 734 2.74 14.83 40.19
N GLY A 735 2.60 15.99 40.82
CA GLY A 735 3.32 17.21 40.43
C GLY A 735 2.75 17.91 39.19
N ARG A 736 1.60 17.47 38.70
CA ARG A 736 0.85 18.09 37.60
C ARG A 736 -0.55 18.49 38.11
N PRO A 737 -1.21 19.49 37.50
CA PRO A 737 -2.55 19.89 37.91
C PRO A 737 -3.52 18.71 37.74
N PRO A 738 -4.47 18.52 38.68
CA PRO A 738 -5.45 17.45 38.56
C PRO A 738 -6.48 17.76 37.47
N PHE A 739 -7.16 16.73 36.97
CA PHE A 739 -8.08 16.86 35.84
C PHE A 739 -9.50 16.41 36.17
N ILE A 740 -10.44 16.84 35.32
CA ILE A 740 -11.86 16.49 35.39
C ILE A 740 -12.24 15.74 34.11
N VAL A 741 -12.97 14.63 34.24
CA VAL A 741 -13.57 13.90 33.11
C VAL A 741 -15.01 13.58 33.44
N GLU A 742 -15.93 13.98 32.57
CA GLU A 742 -17.31 13.50 32.59
C GLU A 742 -17.64 12.80 31.26
N ARG A 743 -17.92 11.49 31.32
CA ARG A 743 -18.23 10.69 30.12
C ARG A 743 -19.27 9.63 30.41
N GLY A 744 -20.25 9.47 29.51
CA GLY A 744 -21.23 8.39 29.58
C GLY A 744 -20.58 7.02 29.35
N GLY A 745 -20.96 6.03 30.16
CA GLY A 745 -20.60 4.63 29.96
C GLY A 745 -21.51 3.94 28.95
N LYS A 746 -21.15 2.70 28.59
CA LYS A 746 -21.97 1.76 27.81
C LYS A 746 -22.96 0.99 28.66
N LEU A 747 -22.71 0.85 29.95
CA LEU A 747 -23.62 0.17 30.88
C LEU A 747 -24.88 1.02 31.12
N PRO A 748 -26.08 0.54 30.74
CA PRO A 748 -27.31 1.29 30.92
C PRO A 748 -27.72 1.36 32.40
N GLN A 749 -28.51 2.36 32.77
CA GLN A 749 -29.02 2.50 34.16
C GLN A 749 -29.72 1.23 34.67
N ASP A 750 -30.46 0.53 33.81
CA ASP A 750 -31.20 -0.67 34.17
C ASP A 750 -30.30 -1.85 34.58
N PHE A 751 -29.02 -1.82 34.21
CA PHE A 751 -28.05 -2.85 34.59
C PHE A 751 -27.82 -2.89 36.11
N PHE A 752 -27.93 -1.74 36.78
CA PHE A 752 -27.68 -1.61 38.21
C PHE A 752 -28.94 -1.81 39.07
N LYS A 753 -30.11 -1.96 38.46
CA LYS A 753 -31.37 -2.18 39.19
C LYS A 753 -31.45 -3.61 39.72
N THR A 754 -31.53 -3.77 41.03
CA THR A 754 -31.82 -5.08 41.66
C THR A 754 -33.32 -5.39 41.60
N ARG A 755 -33.70 -6.59 41.13
CA ARG A 755 -35.10 -7.06 41.04
C ARG A 755 -35.93 -6.87 42.33
N PHE A 756 -35.29 -6.82 43.50
CA PHE A 756 -35.94 -6.65 44.81
C PHE A 756 -36.67 -5.31 45.02
N ASN A 757 -36.42 -4.28 44.21
CA ASN A 757 -37.09 -2.97 44.36
C ASN A 757 -38.38 -2.84 43.52
N ALA A 758 -38.67 -3.75 42.58
CA ALA A 758 -39.89 -3.67 41.75
C ALA A 758 -41.15 -4.13 42.52
N ASP A 759 -41.04 -5.14 43.39
CA ASP A 759 -42.18 -5.69 44.14
C ASP A 759 -42.70 -4.77 45.27
N LYS A 760 -41.90 -3.80 45.73
CA LYS A 760 -42.37 -2.80 46.71
C LYS A 760 -43.24 -1.70 46.10
N GLN A 761 -43.19 -1.48 44.78
CA GLN A 761 -44.05 -0.50 44.10
C GLN A 761 -45.35 -1.10 43.54
N SER A 762 -45.40 -2.42 43.31
CA SER A 762 -46.62 -3.13 42.87
C SER A 762 -47.51 -3.63 44.03
N GLY A 763 -47.00 -3.65 45.27
CA GLY A 763 -47.72 -4.15 46.45
C GLY A 763 -48.75 -3.19 47.10
N ARG A 764 -48.95 -1.97 46.60
CA ARG A 764 -49.87 -0.98 47.21
C ARG A 764 -51.10 -0.66 46.36
N LYS A 765 -51.66 -1.65 45.68
CA LYS A 765 -53.04 -1.60 45.17
C LYS A 765 -53.66 -2.99 45.19
N LYS A 766 -54.26 -3.38 46.31
CA LYS A 766 -55.36 -4.33 46.31
C LYS A 766 -56.28 -4.12 47.52
N ASN A 767 -57.53 -3.90 47.17
CA ASN A 767 -58.74 -4.30 47.86
C ASN A 767 -59.09 -3.61 49.18
N ASP A 768 -59.89 -2.55 49.06
CA ASP A 768 -61.10 -2.48 49.88
C ASP A 768 -62.28 -1.96 49.04
N LYS A 769 -63.18 -2.86 48.66
CA LYS A 769 -64.50 -2.56 48.08
C LYS A 769 -65.51 -3.53 48.70
N GLY A 770 -65.97 -3.19 49.90
CA GLY A 770 -67.23 -3.65 50.46
C GLY A 770 -68.36 -2.67 50.11
N LYS A 771 -69.50 -3.22 49.71
CA LYS A 771 -70.75 -2.56 49.30
C LYS A 771 -71.28 -1.56 50.35
N LEU A 772 -71.84 -0.41 49.91
CA LEU A 772 -73.23 -0.03 50.23
C LEU A 772 -73.75 1.20 49.43
N SER A 773 -74.91 1.00 48.82
CA SER A 773 -76.05 1.90 48.53
C SER A 773 -75.87 3.40 48.16
N LYS A 774 -76.47 3.71 47.00
CA LYS A 774 -77.03 4.99 46.52
C LYS A 774 -77.60 5.90 47.62
N THR A 775 -77.35 7.22 47.51
CA THR A 775 -78.41 8.26 47.54
C THR A 775 -77.88 9.65 47.16
N ASN A 776 -78.62 10.29 46.25
CA ASN A 776 -78.99 11.72 46.15
C ASN A 776 -77.99 12.87 45.88
N LYS A 777 -78.27 13.50 44.72
CA LYS A 777 -78.60 14.93 44.46
C LYS A 777 -77.52 16.03 44.58
N MET A 778 -77.32 16.67 43.42
CA MET A 778 -77.36 18.12 43.15
C MET A 778 -76.96 19.09 44.28
N HIS A 779 -76.00 19.98 44.01
CA HIS A 779 -76.30 21.41 43.77
C HIS A 779 -75.09 22.17 43.22
N LYS A 780 -75.37 23.00 42.19
CA LYS A 780 -74.58 24.17 41.78
C LYS A 780 -74.59 25.17 42.93
N ASP A 781 -73.50 25.91 43.13
CA ASP A 781 -73.61 27.38 43.20
C ASP A 781 -72.34 28.13 42.83
N LYS A 782 -72.59 29.31 42.24
CA LYS A 782 -71.65 30.27 41.64
C LYS A 782 -71.30 31.37 42.64
N SER A 783 -70.11 31.96 42.51
CA SER A 783 -69.78 33.42 42.58
C SER A 783 -68.27 33.55 42.83
N GLY A 784 -67.48 34.48 42.27
CA GLY A 784 -67.73 35.63 41.42
C GLY A 784 -66.95 36.85 41.97
N LYS A 785 -65.90 37.32 41.26
CA LYS A 785 -65.35 38.71 41.12
C LYS A 785 -63.85 38.66 40.75
N LYS A 786 -63.40 39.16 39.58
CA LYS A 786 -63.02 40.56 39.22
C LYS A 786 -61.98 41.14 40.21
N LYS A 787 -60.88 41.78 39.83
CA LYS A 787 -60.24 42.20 38.55
C LYS A 787 -58.86 42.79 38.96
N GLU A 788 -58.07 43.14 37.95
CA GLU A 788 -57.00 44.16 37.93
C GLU A 788 -55.52 43.76 38.05
N VAL A 789 -54.80 44.41 37.15
CA VAL A 789 -53.40 44.32 36.76
C VAL A 789 -52.68 45.50 37.42
N VAL A 790 -51.54 45.26 38.06
CA VAL A 790 -50.49 46.28 38.30
C VAL A 790 -49.13 45.60 38.22
N GLU A 791 -48.22 46.19 37.44
CA GLU A 791 -46.81 45.81 37.32
C GLU A 791 -45.98 46.26 38.53
N GLY A 792 -44.99 45.45 38.91
CA GLY A 792 -43.92 45.80 39.85
C GLY A 792 -43.09 44.57 40.26
N LYS A 793 -41.84 44.46 39.77
CA LYS A 793 -40.77 43.57 40.30
C LYS A 793 -40.26 44.17 41.63
N PRO A 794 -39.78 43.43 42.65
CA PRO A 794 -38.69 42.42 42.54
C PRO A 794 -38.73 41.24 43.55
N GLY A 795 -37.74 40.34 43.48
CA GLY A 795 -37.34 39.39 44.53
C GLY A 795 -38.11 38.06 44.49
N GLU A 796 -37.46 36.95 44.15
CA GLU A 796 -36.76 36.05 45.10
C GLU A 796 -37.69 35.51 46.19
N GLU A 797 -37.64 34.20 46.44
CA GLU A 797 -38.52 33.43 47.35
C GLU A 797 -39.86 32.96 46.76
N LYS A 798 -39.83 32.10 45.72
CA LYS A 798 -40.87 31.06 45.50
C LYS A 798 -40.57 29.96 44.48
N GLU A 799 -39.32 29.82 44.02
CA GLU A 799 -38.86 28.62 43.30
C GLU A 799 -38.11 27.61 44.18
N ALA A 800 -37.87 27.93 45.46
CA ALA A 800 -37.13 27.07 46.39
C ALA A 800 -37.96 25.93 47.03
N GLU A 801 -39.29 25.92 46.91
CA GLU A 801 -40.14 24.93 47.60
C GLU A 801 -40.77 23.86 46.70
N LYS A 802 -40.63 23.94 45.37
CA LYS A 802 -41.06 22.86 44.45
C LYS A 802 -39.93 21.92 43.99
N ASN A 803 -38.71 22.13 44.47
CA ASN A 803 -37.55 21.28 44.19
C ASN A 803 -37.17 20.32 45.35
N LYS A 804 -38.03 20.15 46.36
CA LYS A 804 -37.73 19.32 47.55
C LYS A 804 -38.37 17.92 47.59
N SER A 805 -38.82 17.36 46.46
CA SER A 805 -39.35 15.98 46.46
C SER A 805 -39.06 15.16 45.20
N LYS A 806 -37.82 15.24 44.70
CA LYS A 806 -37.18 14.21 43.87
C LYS A 806 -35.72 14.12 44.29
N GLU A 807 -35.41 13.32 45.30
CA GLU A 807 -34.07 12.75 45.43
C GLU A 807 -33.81 11.94 44.15
N LYS A 808 -33.16 12.55 43.16
CA LYS A 808 -32.61 11.83 42.01
C LYS A 808 -31.52 10.93 42.56
N GLU A 809 -31.74 9.62 42.59
CA GLU A 809 -30.64 8.67 42.74
C GLU A 809 -29.54 9.04 41.72
N LEU A 810 -28.36 9.42 42.22
CA LEU A 810 -27.20 9.75 41.40
C LEU A 810 -26.81 8.48 40.59
N SER A 811 -27.13 8.46 39.30
CA SER A 811 -26.98 7.26 38.46
C SER A 811 -25.52 6.97 38.10
N GLU A 812 -25.11 5.70 38.16
CA GLU A 812 -23.76 5.19 37.78
C GLU A 812 -23.53 5.18 36.24
N GLU A 813 -24.45 5.73 35.46
CA GLU A 813 -24.39 5.76 33.99
C GLU A 813 -23.28 6.67 33.45
N LYS A 814 -22.98 7.75 34.16
CA LYS A 814 -21.92 8.69 33.79
C LYS A 814 -20.75 8.57 34.74
N LEU A 815 -19.58 8.30 34.16
CA LEU A 815 -18.31 8.40 34.85
C LEU A 815 -17.97 9.86 35.11
N LEU A 816 -17.63 10.16 36.36
CA LEU A 816 -17.14 11.46 36.79
C LEU A 816 -15.84 11.26 37.57
N ILE A 817 -14.76 11.79 37.01
CA ILE A 817 -13.50 12.02 37.72
C ILE A 817 -13.46 13.52 38.04
N TYR A 818 -13.31 13.84 39.32
CA TYR A 818 -13.24 15.21 39.78
C TYR A 818 -11.95 15.39 40.58
N LYS A 819 -11.06 16.27 40.11
CA LYS A 819 -9.75 16.51 40.72
C LYS A 819 -8.96 15.20 40.95
N ASN A 820 -8.86 14.35 39.93
CA ASN A 820 -8.28 12.99 39.95
C ASN A 820 -9.04 11.92 40.76
N ASP A 821 -10.07 12.29 41.53
CA ASP A 821 -10.85 11.32 42.30
C ASP A 821 -11.95 10.71 41.42
N LEU A 822 -12.03 9.38 41.35
CA LEU A 822 -13.12 8.68 40.68
C LEU A 822 -14.36 8.66 41.59
N VAL A 823 -15.22 9.67 41.46
CA VAL A 823 -16.36 9.90 42.35
C VAL A 823 -17.54 9.00 41.99
N ARG A 824 -17.86 8.88 40.70
CA ARG A 824 -19.07 8.16 40.22
C ARG A 824 -18.81 7.44 38.91
N GLY A 825 -19.56 6.36 38.69
CA GLY A 825 -19.63 5.62 37.43
C GLY A 825 -18.67 4.44 37.37
N VAL A 826 -18.85 3.62 36.35
CA VAL A 826 -18.07 2.41 36.13
C VAL A 826 -17.13 2.59 34.94
N ILE A 827 -15.91 2.06 35.05
CA ILE A 827 -14.97 2.03 33.94
C ILE A 827 -15.34 0.87 33.01
N ASP A 828 -15.78 1.20 31.80
CA ASP A 828 -16.03 0.26 30.73
C ASP A 828 -15.25 0.65 29.46
N LYS A 829 -15.56 0.00 28.33
CA LYS A 829 -14.86 0.26 27.07
C LYS A 829 -14.93 1.72 26.60
N ALA A 830 -15.95 2.51 26.99
CA ALA A 830 -16.05 3.92 26.61
C ALA A 830 -14.90 4.76 27.19
N GLN A 831 -14.34 4.35 28.33
CA GLN A 831 -13.26 5.09 29.00
C GLN A 831 -11.89 4.90 28.34
N PHE A 832 -11.76 3.89 27.47
CA PHE A 832 -10.60 3.66 26.63
C PHE A 832 -10.82 4.11 25.17
N ALA A 833 -11.98 4.71 24.88
CA ALA A 833 -12.36 5.21 23.56
C ALA A 833 -12.19 6.73 23.46
N ASP A 834 -12.77 7.32 22.42
CA ASP A 834 -12.82 8.77 22.18
C ASP A 834 -13.33 9.53 23.41
N TYR A 835 -12.60 10.58 23.76
CA TYR A 835 -12.84 11.43 24.94
C TYR A 835 -12.95 10.67 26.28
N GLY A 836 -12.44 9.45 26.36
CA GLY A 836 -12.39 8.67 27.59
C GLY A 836 -11.28 9.12 28.53
N LEU A 837 -11.17 8.43 29.67
CA LEU A 837 -10.12 8.64 30.68
C LEU A 837 -8.71 8.65 30.07
N VAL A 838 -8.34 7.62 29.32
CA VAL A 838 -6.96 7.48 28.82
C VAL A 838 -6.64 8.50 27.74
N HIS A 839 -7.61 8.82 26.88
CA HIS A 839 -7.45 9.83 25.83
C HIS A 839 -7.29 11.24 26.43
N THR A 840 -8.06 11.56 27.48
CA THR A 840 -7.91 12.84 28.19
C THR A 840 -6.53 12.94 28.85
N VAL A 841 -6.02 11.85 29.43
CA VAL A 841 -4.66 11.81 29.98
C VAL A 841 -3.60 11.98 28.89
N GLN A 842 -3.80 11.41 27.70
CA GLN A 842 -2.88 11.61 26.57
C GLN A 842 -2.85 13.07 26.11
N GLU A 843 -4.00 13.74 26.07
CA GLU A 843 -4.10 15.14 25.66
C GLU A 843 -3.44 16.07 26.70
N LEU A 844 -3.78 15.91 27.98
CA LEU A 844 -3.30 16.82 29.04
C LEU A 844 -1.85 16.57 29.45
N TYR A 845 -1.40 15.32 29.43
CA TYR A 845 -0.14 14.90 30.04
C TYR A 845 0.85 14.23 29.07
N GLY A 846 0.43 14.01 27.83
CA GLY A 846 1.23 13.41 26.76
C GLY A 846 1.11 11.89 26.66
N SER A 847 1.49 11.35 25.50
CA SER A 847 1.27 9.94 25.14
C SER A 847 2.10 8.96 25.97
N ASN A 848 3.26 9.37 26.50
CA ASN A 848 4.05 8.54 27.41
C ASN A 848 3.33 8.28 28.74
N THR A 849 2.70 9.31 29.31
CA THR A 849 1.92 9.18 30.56
C THR A 849 0.69 8.30 30.34
N ALA A 850 0.02 8.43 29.18
CA ALA A 850 -1.09 7.54 28.82
C ALA A 850 -0.64 6.07 28.65
N GLY A 851 0.54 5.83 28.05
CA GLY A 851 1.13 4.49 27.95
C GLY A 851 1.46 3.88 29.32
N THR A 852 1.99 4.69 30.23
CA THR A 852 2.22 4.31 31.64
C THR A 852 0.91 3.97 32.35
N LEU A 853 -0.13 4.80 32.18
CA LEU A 853 -1.46 4.56 32.75
C LEU A 853 -2.06 3.24 32.24
N LEU A 854 -2.03 2.99 30.92
CA LEU A 854 -2.50 1.74 30.35
C LEU A 854 -1.74 0.52 30.91
N SER A 855 -0.43 0.64 31.09
CA SER A 855 0.42 -0.43 31.64
C SER A 855 0.15 -0.70 33.13
N ALA A 856 -0.19 0.35 33.90
CA ALA A 856 -0.56 0.23 35.31
C ALA A 856 -1.96 -0.40 35.46
N LEU A 857 -2.93 0.09 34.69
CA LEU A 857 -4.30 -0.43 34.66
C LEU A 857 -4.34 -1.88 34.18
N SER A 858 -3.57 -2.25 33.15
CA SER A 858 -3.48 -3.65 32.68
C SER A 858 -3.08 -4.60 33.80
N ARG A 859 -1.97 -4.33 34.49
CA ARG A 859 -1.48 -5.14 35.62
C ARG A 859 -2.48 -5.18 36.77
N LEU A 860 -3.04 -4.03 37.13
CA LEU A 860 -4.06 -3.93 38.18
C LEU A 860 -5.24 -4.85 37.88
N PHE A 861 -5.80 -4.76 36.67
CA PHE A 861 -6.95 -5.54 36.26
C PHE A 861 -6.65 -7.02 36.13
N THR A 862 -5.44 -7.38 35.69
CA THR A 862 -5.01 -8.78 35.64
C THR A 862 -4.90 -9.39 37.03
N VAL A 863 -4.29 -8.70 38.00
CA VAL A 863 -4.16 -9.22 39.37
C VAL A 863 -5.51 -9.27 40.08
N PHE A 864 -6.37 -8.26 39.89
CA PHE A 864 -7.74 -8.29 40.43
C PHE A 864 -8.52 -9.51 39.95
N LEU A 865 -8.44 -9.86 38.66
CA LEU A 865 -9.08 -11.07 38.14
C LEU A 865 -8.45 -12.35 38.65
N GLN A 866 -7.14 -12.38 38.91
CA GLN A 866 -6.49 -13.54 39.54
C GLN A 866 -7.00 -13.78 40.96
N MET A 867 -7.34 -12.71 41.70
CA MET A 867 -7.87 -12.80 43.06
C MET A 867 -9.34 -13.22 43.09
N HIS A 868 -10.19 -12.63 42.24
CA HIS A 868 -11.65 -12.82 42.31
C HIS A 868 -12.21 -13.83 41.30
N GLY A 869 -11.50 -14.09 40.21
CA GLY A 869 -11.96 -14.94 39.10
C GLY A 869 -13.07 -14.30 38.26
N PHE A 870 -13.25 -14.83 37.05
CA PHE A 870 -14.37 -14.52 36.17
C PHE A 870 -14.71 -15.74 35.33
N THR A 871 -16.00 -16.04 35.13
CA THR A 871 -16.45 -17.20 34.37
C THR A 871 -17.78 -16.91 33.68
N CYS A 872 -18.09 -17.64 32.61
CA CYS A 872 -19.38 -17.58 31.92
C CYS A 872 -19.90 -19.01 31.75
N GLY A 873 -21.05 -19.31 32.34
CA GLY A 873 -21.67 -20.63 32.31
C GLY A 873 -22.89 -20.70 31.38
N VAL A 874 -23.47 -21.89 31.25
CA VAL A 874 -24.74 -22.09 30.51
C VAL A 874 -25.91 -21.42 31.23
N ASP A 875 -25.86 -21.33 32.55
CA ASP A 875 -26.87 -20.67 33.39
C ASP A 875 -26.98 -19.15 33.13
N ASP A 876 -25.92 -18.52 32.62
CA ASP A 876 -25.93 -17.14 32.14
C ASP A 876 -26.74 -16.97 30.83
N LEU A 877 -26.98 -18.06 30.09
CA LEU A 877 -27.71 -18.05 28.82
C LEU A 877 -29.22 -18.34 28.97
N LEU A 878 -29.63 -18.84 30.15
CA LEU A 878 -30.98 -19.32 30.40
C LEU A 878 -31.98 -18.17 30.63
N ILE A 879 -33.20 -18.39 30.15
CA ILE A 879 -34.34 -17.47 30.25
C ILE A 879 -35.38 -18.06 31.21
N LEU A 880 -36.09 -17.19 31.94
CA LEU A 880 -37.22 -17.57 32.78
C LEU A 880 -38.34 -18.25 31.96
N LYS A 881 -38.97 -19.28 32.52
CA LYS A 881 -39.96 -20.11 31.82
C LYS A 881 -41.14 -19.32 31.26
N ASP A 882 -41.60 -18.30 31.98
CA ASP A 882 -42.73 -17.47 31.54
C ASP A 882 -42.35 -16.59 30.35
N LYS A 883 -41.16 -16.00 30.41
CA LYS A 883 -40.61 -15.19 29.30
C LYS A 883 -40.22 -16.02 28.09
N GLU A 884 -39.79 -17.26 28.29
CA GLU A 884 -39.57 -18.21 27.19
C GLU A 884 -40.88 -18.55 26.45
N ARG A 885 -42.01 -18.62 27.17
CA ARG A 885 -43.33 -18.82 26.55
C ARG A 885 -43.76 -17.60 25.74
N GLU A 886 -43.61 -16.40 26.30
CA GLU A 886 -43.84 -15.14 25.58
C GLU A 886 -43.00 -15.07 24.30
N ARG A 887 -41.69 -15.37 24.39
CA ARG A 887 -40.78 -15.43 23.24
C ARG A 887 -41.27 -16.39 22.17
N LYS A 888 -41.65 -17.62 22.53
CA LYS A 888 -42.13 -18.62 21.58
C LYS A 888 -43.41 -18.17 20.89
N ASN A 889 -44.39 -17.67 21.64
CA ASN A 889 -45.66 -17.20 21.08
C ASN A 889 -45.44 -16.03 20.13
N HIS A 890 -44.58 -15.07 20.52
CA HIS A 890 -44.21 -13.94 19.68
C HIS A 890 -43.55 -14.41 18.38
N LEU A 891 -42.51 -15.23 18.46
CA LEU A 891 -41.77 -15.67 17.26
C LEU A 891 -42.61 -16.55 16.32
N HIS A 892 -43.51 -17.39 16.83
CA HIS A 892 -44.44 -18.16 15.98
C HIS A 892 -45.41 -17.26 15.22
N GLY A 893 -45.81 -16.12 15.80
CA GLY A 893 -46.58 -15.09 15.10
C GLY A 893 -45.90 -14.54 13.83
N SER A 894 -44.58 -14.76 13.66
CA SER A 894 -43.86 -14.37 12.45
C SER A 894 -44.27 -15.20 11.22
N GLU A 895 -44.78 -16.43 11.38
CA GLU A 895 -45.18 -17.29 10.25
C GLU A 895 -46.37 -16.68 9.48
N GLU A 896 -47.28 -16.01 10.18
CA GLU A 896 -48.46 -15.30 9.63
C GLU A 896 -48.06 -14.08 8.77
N ILE A 897 -46.92 -13.45 9.09
CA ILE A 897 -46.43 -12.24 8.38
C ILE A 897 -46.13 -12.55 6.93
N GLY A 898 -45.61 -13.74 6.63
CA GLY A 898 -45.24 -14.12 5.27
C GLY A 898 -46.41 -14.08 4.30
N LYS A 899 -47.57 -14.58 4.73
CA LYS A 899 -48.79 -14.56 3.91
C LYS A 899 -49.25 -13.12 3.67
N ARG A 900 -49.29 -12.30 4.72
CA ARG A 900 -49.73 -10.89 4.64
C ARG A 900 -48.86 -10.07 3.69
N VAL A 901 -47.53 -10.20 3.79
CA VAL A 901 -46.59 -9.46 2.93
C VAL A 901 -46.77 -9.80 1.46
N HIS A 902 -46.97 -11.08 1.13
CA HIS A 902 -47.14 -11.48 -0.27
C HIS A 902 -48.50 -11.04 -0.83
N LEU A 903 -49.56 -11.00 -0.02
CA LEU A 903 -50.85 -10.42 -0.43
C LEU A 903 -50.75 -8.91 -0.66
N GLU A 904 -50.11 -8.19 0.27
CA GLU A 904 -49.88 -6.75 0.18
C GLU A 904 -48.93 -6.37 -0.98
N ALA A 905 -48.01 -7.26 -1.36
CA ALA A 905 -47.12 -7.05 -2.49
C ALA A 905 -47.79 -7.32 -3.85
N LEU A 906 -48.88 -8.08 -3.86
CA LEU A 906 -49.70 -8.38 -5.04
C LEU A 906 -50.93 -7.45 -5.16
N GLU A 907 -51.04 -6.43 -4.30
CA GLU A 907 -52.15 -5.46 -4.25
C GLU A 907 -53.53 -6.13 -4.04
N LEU A 908 -53.56 -7.25 -3.32
CA LEU A 908 -54.77 -8.00 -2.99
C LEU A 908 -55.30 -7.60 -1.59
N GLU A 909 -56.63 -7.56 -1.40
CA GLU A 909 -57.25 -7.12 -0.13
C GLU A 909 -56.81 -7.96 1.08
N ASP A 910 -56.57 -7.27 2.21
CA ASP A 910 -56.11 -7.84 3.46
C ASP A 910 -57.18 -8.77 4.05
N GLY A 911 -56.94 -10.09 4.01
CA GLY A 911 -57.88 -11.10 4.52
C GLY A 911 -58.66 -11.89 3.44
N ALA A 912 -58.37 -11.70 2.15
CA ALA A 912 -58.95 -12.55 1.11
C ALA A 912 -58.53 -14.03 1.29
N GLU A 913 -59.50 -14.93 1.46
CA GLU A 913 -59.29 -16.38 1.44
C GLU A 913 -58.98 -16.85 0.00
N ILE A 914 -57.73 -16.64 -0.42
CA ILE A 914 -57.24 -17.12 -1.71
C ILE A 914 -56.74 -18.55 -1.55
N ASP A 915 -57.16 -19.43 -2.45
CA ASP A 915 -56.65 -20.80 -2.56
C ASP A 915 -55.10 -20.79 -2.62
N PRO A 916 -54.40 -21.51 -1.73
CA PRO A 916 -52.95 -21.66 -1.73
C PRO A 916 -52.31 -21.91 -3.10
N ILE A 917 -53.01 -22.61 -4.01
CA ILE A 917 -52.52 -22.90 -5.36
C ILE A 917 -52.54 -21.66 -6.24
N LYS A 918 -53.61 -20.87 -6.17
CA LYS A 918 -53.77 -19.63 -6.92
C LYS A 918 -52.77 -18.59 -6.47
N LEU A 919 -52.54 -18.46 -5.16
CA LEU A 919 -51.54 -17.55 -4.60
C LEU A 919 -50.11 -17.90 -5.07
N LYS A 920 -49.74 -19.19 -5.13
CA LYS A 920 -48.44 -19.63 -5.67
C LYS A 920 -48.26 -19.26 -7.14
N SER A 921 -49.31 -19.42 -7.95
CA SER A 921 -49.28 -19.07 -9.36
C SER A 921 -49.10 -17.56 -9.58
N GLU A 922 -49.76 -16.72 -8.78
CA GLU A 922 -49.61 -15.27 -8.87
C GLU A 922 -48.23 -14.79 -8.37
N ILE A 923 -47.68 -15.41 -7.32
CA ILE A 923 -46.29 -15.15 -6.87
C ILE A 923 -45.29 -15.53 -7.97
N GLU A 924 -45.49 -16.68 -8.62
CA GLU A 924 -44.63 -17.12 -9.72
C GLU A 924 -44.68 -16.13 -10.90
N LYS A 925 -45.88 -15.70 -11.31
CA LYS A 925 -46.06 -14.73 -12.40
C LYS A 925 -45.40 -13.39 -12.06
N ALA A 926 -45.61 -12.88 -10.85
CA ALA A 926 -45.06 -11.60 -10.41
C ALA A 926 -43.52 -11.64 -10.35
N MET A 927 -42.94 -12.71 -9.79
CA MET A 927 -41.48 -12.83 -9.67
C MET A 927 -40.79 -13.14 -11.00
N ARG A 928 -41.39 -13.96 -11.88
CA ARG A 928 -40.82 -14.23 -13.21
C ARG A 928 -41.03 -13.06 -14.17
N GLY A 929 -42.15 -12.34 -14.08
CA GLY A 929 -42.47 -11.20 -14.93
C GLY A 929 -41.60 -9.97 -14.67
N GLY A 930 -41.25 -9.70 -13.41
CA GLY A 930 -40.40 -8.56 -13.04
C GLY A 930 -38.92 -8.87 -12.84
N GLY A 931 -38.49 -10.11 -13.05
CA GLY A 931 -37.10 -10.56 -12.91
C GLY A 931 -36.49 -10.24 -11.54
N ASP A 932 -35.20 -9.91 -11.52
CA ASP A 932 -34.45 -9.63 -10.28
C ASP A 932 -34.99 -8.44 -9.48
N ALA A 933 -35.60 -7.44 -10.14
CA ALA A 933 -36.15 -6.26 -9.49
C ALA A 933 -37.39 -6.62 -8.65
N ALA A 934 -38.27 -7.47 -9.17
CA ALA A 934 -39.42 -7.98 -8.41
C ALA A 934 -38.96 -8.83 -7.22
N VAL A 935 -38.02 -9.76 -7.42
CA VAL A 935 -37.49 -10.59 -6.32
C VAL A 935 -36.92 -9.71 -5.19
N ALA A 936 -36.12 -8.70 -5.54
CA ALA A 936 -35.57 -7.76 -4.56
C ALA A 936 -36.67 -6.97 -3.82
N TYR A 937 -37.73 -6.54 -4.50
CA TYR A 937 -38.86 -5.84 -3.88
C TYR A 937 -39.58 -6.72 -2.85
N PHE A 938 -39.92 -7.97 -3.21
CA PHE A 938 -40.57 -8.91 -2.29
C PHE A 938 -39.68 -9.22 -1.08
N ASP A 939 -38.37 -9.44 -1.31
CA ASP A 939 -37.42 -9.72 -0.23
C ASP A 939 -37.24 -8.52 0.71
N MET A 940 -37.16 -7.30 0.18
CA MET A 940 -37.06 -6.07 0.96
C MET A 940 -38.32 -5.86 1.82
N LYS A 941 -39.52 -6.01 1.24
CA LYS A 941 -40.79 -5.84 1.95
C LYS A 941 -40.93 -6.87 3.08
N MET A 942 -40.56 -8.11 2.81
CA MET A 942 -40.55 -9.19 3.82
C MET A 942 -39.57 -8.91 4.95
N THR A 943 -38.32 -8.58 4.63
CA THR A 943 -37.27 -8.32 5.62
C THR A 943 -37.62 -7.13 6.51
N SER A 944 -38.18 -6.06 5.95
CA SER A 944 -38.66 -4.90 6.69
C SER A 944 -39.74 -5.25 7.72
N GLN A 945 -40.75 -6.03 7.34
CA GLN A 945 -41.82 -6.43 8.26
C GLN A 945 -41.35 -7.42 9.34
N LEU A 946 -40.47 -8.36 8.99
CA LEU A 946 -39.88 -9.30 9.95
C LEU A 946 -38.97 -8.57 10.97
N ASN A 947 -38.19 -7.60 10.52
CA ASN A 947 -37.33 -6.80 11.41
C ASN A 947 -38.16 -5.91 12.35
N LYS A 948 -39.27 -5.32 11.87
CA LYS A 948 -40.22 -4.58 12.72
C LYS A 948 -40.82 -5.47 13.80
N HIS A 949 -41.25 -6.68 13.43
CA HIS A 949 -41.82 -7.63 14.37
C HIS A 949 -40.81 -8.11 15.42
N THR A 950 -39.57 -8.32 14.99
CA THR A 950 -38.45 -8.74 15.83
C THR A 950 -37.98 -7.63 16.78
N SER A 951 -38.08 -6.37 16.36
CA SER A 951 -37.68 -5.18 17.15
C SER A 951 -38.74 -4.74 18.18
N SER A 952 -39.80 -5.52 18.38
CA SER A 952 -40.84 -5.25 19.37
C SER A 952 -40.29 -5.30 20.81
N SER A 953 -40.98 -4.61 21.74
CA SER A 953 -40.57 -4.52 23.15
C SER A 953 -40.34 -5.89 23.79
N VAL A 954 -41.15 -6.90 23.43
CA VAL A 954 -41.09 -8.26 23.99
C VAL A 954 -39.69 -8.90 23.87
N ILE A 955 -39.02 -8.71 22.72
CA ILE A 955 -37.68 -9.29 22.50
C ILE A 955 -36.58 -8.42 23.13
N ASN A 956 -36.76 -7.10 23.15
CA ASN A 956 -35.83 -6.18 23.80
C ASN A 956 -35.82 -6.34 25.32
N ASP A 957 -36.99 -6.58 25.92
CA ASP A 957 -37.18 -6.76 27.36
C ASP A 957 -36.73 -8.16 27.84
N LEU A 958 -36.58 -9.11 26.92
CA LEU A 958 -36.17 -10.49 27.20
C LEU A 958 -34.76 -10.56 27.80
N LEU A 959 -33.82 -9.77 27.26
CA LEU A 959 -32.41 -9.79 27.66
C LEU A 959 -32.11 -8.86 28.84
N SER A 960 -33.03 -7.96 29.20
CA SER A 960 -32.93 -7.12 30.39
C SER A 960 -33.62 -7.76 31.60
N GLU A 961 -34.84 -8.24 31.44
CA GLU A 961 -35.67 -8.71 32.54
C GLU A 961 -35.99 -10.21 32.48
N GLY A 962 -35.85 -10.85 31.32
CA GLY A 962 -36.23 -12.26 31.12
C GLY A 962 -35.17 -13.30 31.48
N LEU A 963 -33.95 -12.89 31.84
CA LEU A 963 -32.85 -13.81 32.15
C LEU A 963 -33.03 -14.53 33.49
N LEU A 964 -32.55 -15.76 33.61
CA LEU A 964 -32.55 -16.51 34.87
C LEU A 964 -31.71 -15.76 35.92
N LYS A 965 -30.45 -15.46 35.58
CA LYS A 965 -29.59 -14.56 36.37
C LYS A 965 -29.90 -13.11 36.01
N PRO A 966 -30.05 -12.21 37.00
CA PRO A 966 -30.26 -10.80 36.74
C PRO A 966 -29.04 -10.20 36.04
N THR A 967 -29.26 -9.17 35.21
CA THR A 967 -28.25 -8.50 34.39
C THR A 967 -26.98 -8.15 35.17
N GLY A 968 -27.10 -7.54 36.35
CA GLY A 968 -25.96 -7.16 37.21
C GLY A 968 -25.13 -8.32 37.81
N LYS A 969 -25.58 -9.57 37.68
CA LYS A 969 -24.86 -10.81 38.09
C LYS A 969 -24.64 -11.78 36.93
N ASN A 970 -25.12 -11.44 35.74
CA ASN A 970 -25.03 -12.28 34.55
C ASN A 970 -23.78 -11.90 33.76
N TRP A 971 -22.87 -12.86 33.58
CA TRP A 971 -21.55 -12.58 33.04
C TRP A 971 -21.54 -12.37 31.52
N ILE A 972 -22.39 -13.07 30.75
CA ILE A 972 -22.54 -12.80 29.30
C ILE A 972 -23.18 -11.42 29.07
N SER A 973 -24.10 -11.01 29.94
CA SER A 973 -24.70 -9.68 29.92
C SER A 973 -23.64 -8.62 30.19
N LEU A 974 -22.81 -8.79 31.24
CA LEU A 974 -21.71 -7.87 31.55
C LEU A 974 -20.71 -7.76 30.39
N MET A 975 -20.27 -8.88 29.78
CA MET A 975 -19.31 -8.84 28.66
C MET A 975 -19.84 -8.08 27.45
N THR A 976 -21.09 -8.32 27.07
CA THR A 976 -21.70 -7.74 25.86
C THR A 976 -22.12 -6.28 26.06
N THR A 977 -22.57 -5.90 27.26
CA THR A 977 -22.99 -4.52 27.58
C THR A 977 -21.80 -3.59 27.87
N SER A 978 -20.78 -4.06 28.60
CA SER A 978 -19.54 -3.29 28.84
C SER A 978 -18.68 -3.13 27.57
N GLY A 979 -18.93 -3.98 26.56
CA GLY A 979 -18.20 -4.00 25.30
C GLY A 979 -16.86 -4.75 25.35
N ALA A 980 -16.65 -5.59 26.37
CA ALA A 980 -15.46 -6.43 26.50
C ALA A 980 -15.31 -7.41 25.33
N LYS A 981 -16.36 -8.20 25.06
CA LYS A 981 -16.43 -9.13 23.92
C LYS A 981 -17.89 -9.44 23.57
N GLY A 982 -18.16 -9.53 22.27
CA GLY A 982 -19.51 -9.77 21.75
C GLY A 982 -20.39 -8.52 21.78
N SER A 983 -21.58 -8.67 21.24
CA SER A 983 -22.62 -7.63 21.18
C SER A 983 -23.93 -8.16 21.72
N LYS A 984 -24.91 -7.25 21.95
CA LYS A 984 -26.28 -7.64 22.28
C LYS A 984 -26.91 -8.56 21.23
N VAL A 985 -26.54 -8.38 19.95
CA VAL A 985 -27.00 -9.24 18.85
C VAL A 985 -26.48 -10.66 19.00
N ASN A 986 -25.20 -10.84 19.36
CA ASN A 986 -24.66 -12.19 19.60
C ASN A 986 -25.39 -12.88 20.76
N PHE A 987 -25.64 -12.14 21.84
CA PHE A 987 -26.39 -12.67 22.98
C PHE A 987 -27.83 -13.03 22.59
N GLN A 988 -28.48 -12.19 21.78
CA GLN A 988 -29.80 -12.45 21.22
C GLN A 988 -29.81 -13.70 20.32
N GLN A 989 -28.80 -13.93 19.49
CA GLN A 989 -28.73 -15.13 18.64
C GLN A 989 -28.55 -16.42 19.45
N ILE A 990 -27.84 -16.34 20.58
CA ILE A 990 -27.64 -17.48 21.47
C ILE A 990 -28.91 -17.80 22.24
N SER A 991 -29.51 -16.79 22.89
CA SER A 991 -30.58 -16.98 23.86
C SER A 991 -31.99 -16.71 23.32
N SER A 992 -32.15 -15.94 22.23
CA SER A 992 -33.47 -15.58 21.66
C SER A 992 -33.77 -16.27 20.32
N HIS A 993 -33.11 -15.88 19.23
CA HIS A 993 -33.31 -16.41 17.87
C HIS A 993 -32.22 -15.89 16.90
N LEU A 994 -31.94 -16.61 15.82
CA LEU A 994 -30.92 -16.20 14.81
C LEU A 994 -31.36 -15.04 13.92
N GLY A 995 -32.63 -15.04 13.50
CA GLY A 995 -33.20 -14.02 12.61
C GLY A 995 -33.04 -14.33 11.12
N GLN A 996 -33.24 -13.31 10.28
CA GLN A 996 -33.13 -13.43 8.82
C GLN A 996 -31.68 -13.69 8.39
N GLN A 997 -31.45 -14.72 7.60
CA GLN A 997 -30.17 -14.94 6.91
C GLN A 997 -30.21 -14.20 5.57
N GLU A 998 -29.24 -13.30 5.37
CA GLU A 998 -29.10 -12.51 4.14
C GLU A 998 -27.89 -13.00 3.35
N LEU A 999 -28.01 -12.97 2.02
CA LEU A 999 -26.99 -13.33 1.04
C LEU A 999 -26.91 -12.22 -0.01
N GLU A 1000 -25.78 -11.53 -0.12
CA GLU A 1000 -25.58 -10.39 -1.03
C GLU A 1000 -26.64 -9.27 -0.86
N GLY A 1001 -27.12 -9.08 0.37
CA GLY A 1001 -28.21 -8.14 0.71
C GLY A 1001 -29.60 -8.58 0.24
N LYS A 1002 -29.75 -9.82 -0.24
CA LYS A 1002 -31.02 -10.47 -0.59
C LYS A 1002 -31.34 -11.60 0.39
N ARG A 1003 -32.54 -12.19 0.31
CA ARG A 1003 -32.86 -13.39 1.09
C ARG A 1003 -32.27 -14.63 0.39
N VAL A 1004 -32.51 -15.79 0.99
CA VAL A 1004 -32.02 -17.08 0.45
C VAL A 1004 -32.44 -17.26 -1.01
N PRO A 1005 -31.50 -17.58 -1.92
CA PRO A 1005 -31.80 -17.72 -3.34
C PRO A 1005 -32.73 -18.90 -3.60
N ARG A 1006 -33.57 -18.76 -4.62
CA ARG A 1006 -34.49 -19.81 -5.10
C ARG A 1006 -33.89 -20.50 -6.32
N MET A 1007 -34.09 -21.81 -6.40
CA MET A 1007 -33.80 -22.61 -7.59
C MET A 1007 -34.78 -22.28 -8.73
N VAL A 1008 -34.47 -22.69 -9.97
CA VAL A 1008 -35.35 -22.52 -11.14
C VAL A 1008 -36.76 -23.12 -10.91
N SER A 1009 -36.85 -24.15 -10.07
CA SER A 1009 -38.10 -24.77 -9.63
C SER A 1009 -38.93 -23.92 -8.65
N GLY A 1010 -38.47 -22.72 -8.27
CA GLY A 1010 -39.12 -21.84 -7.29
C GLY A 1010 -38.90 -22.24 -5.83
N LYS A 1011 -38.10 -23.28 -5.57
CA LYS A 1011 -37.80 -23.80 -4.21
C LYS A 1011 -36.50 -23.22 -3.68
N THR A 1012 -36.44 -22.88 -2.39
CA THR A 1012 -35.18 -22.53 -1.70
C THR A 1012 -34.40 -23.77 -1.26
N LEU A 1013 -35.10 -24.82 -0.80
CA LEU A 1013 -34.54 -26.16 -0.56
C LEU A 1013 -35.49 -27.24 -1.09
N PRO A 1014 -34.99 -28.46 -1.38
CA PRO A 1014 -35.84 -29.59 -1.77
C PRO A 1014 -36.95 -29.91 -0.78
N SER A 1015 -36.74 -29.61 0.51
CA SER A 1015 -37.70 -29.81 1.59
C SER A 1015 -38.86 -28.81 1.63
N PHE A 1016 -38.75 -27.68 0.92
CA PHE A 1016 -39.80 -26.67 0.85
C PHE A 1016 -40.63 -26.83 -0.42
N HIS A 1017 -41.89 -26.36 -0.36
CA HIS A 1017 -42.75 -26.32 -1.54
C HIS A 1017 -42.27 -25.23 -2.52
N PRO A 1018 -42.56 -25.37 -3.83
CA PRO A 1018 -42.33 -24.29 -4.79
C PRO A 1018 -43.09 -23.03 -4.37
N TRP A 1019 -42.42 -21.86 -4.46
CA TRP A 1019 -43.01 -20.55 -4.17
C TRP A 1019 -43.60 -20.42 -2.76
N ASP A 1020 -42.97 -21.07 -1.78
CA ASP A 1020 -43.36 -20.99 -0.38
C ASP A 1020 -43.17 -19.55 0.16
N TRP A 1021 -44.25 -18.95 0.66
CA TRP A 1021 -44.26 -17.60 1.26
C TRP A 1021 -43.84 -17.61 2.73
N ALA A 1022 -43.64 -18.78 3.34
CA ALA A 1022 -43.23 -18.88 4.73
C ALA A 1022 -41.90 -18.15 4.97
N PRO A 1023 -41.78 -17.37 6.06
CA PRO A 1023 -40.52 -16.71 6.42
C PRO A 1023 -39.35 -17.70 6.52
N ARG A 1024 -39.60 -18.90 7.07
CA ARG A 1024 -38.61 -19.97 7.22
C ARG A 1024 -38.05 -20.43 5.88
N ALA A 1025 -38.90 -20.58 4.85
CA ALA A 1025 -38.46 -21.01 3.53
C ALA A 1025 -37.49 -20.00 2.91
N GLY A 1026 -37.64 -18.71 3.20
CA GLY A 1026 -36.71 -17.66 2.78
C GLY A 1026 -35.61 -17.32 3.80
N GLY A 1027 -35.29 -18.22 4.73
CA GLY A 1027 -34.13 -18.09 5.62
C GLY A 1027 -34.35 -17.30 6.92
N PHE A 1028 -35.58 -17.09 7.37
CA PHE A 1028 -35.85 -16.53 8.70
C PHE A 1028 -35.83 -17.64 9.76
N ILE A 1029 -34.83 -17.60 10.65
CA ILE A 1029 -34.58 -18.64 11.65
C ILE A 1029 -35.11 -18.18 13.02
N ILE A 1030 -36.18 -18.84 13.49
CA ILE A 1030 -36.79 -18.61 14.82
C ILE A 1030 -36.06 -19.35 15.96
N ASP A 1031 -35.30 -20.39 15.60
CA ASP A 1031 -34.50 -21.16 16.54
C ASP A 1031 -33.21 -20.43 16.91
N ARG A 1032 -32.54 -20.92 17.96
CA ARG A 1032 -31.39 -20.27 18.61
C ARG A 1032 -30.27 -21.26 18.85
N PHE A 1033 -29.03 -20.78 19.01
CA PHE A 1033 -27.89 -21.67 19.24
C PHE A 1033 -28.03 -22.53 20.51
N LEU A 1034 -28.65 -21.99 21.58
CA LEU A 1034 -28.81 -22.71 22.84
C LEU A 1034 -29.64 -24.00 22.72
N THR A 1035 -30.63 -24.03 21.84
CA THR A 1035 -31.52 -25.21 21.66
C THR A 1035 -31.21 -26.02 20.40
N GLY A 1036 -30.27 -25.54 19.57
CA GLY A 1036 -29.94 -26.13 18.28
C GLY A 1036 -30.81 -25.61 17.13
N LEU A 1037 -30.33 -25.81 15.90
CA LEU A 1037 -30.99 -25.42 14.66
C LEU A 1037 -31.54 -26.64 13.93
N ARG A 1038 -32.64 -26.48 13.19
CA ARG A 1038 -33.15 -27.54 12.31
C ARG A 1038 -32.27 -27.71 11.08
N PRO A 1039 -32.27 -28.87 10.41
CA PRO A 1039 -31.42 -29.11 9.23
C PRO A 1039 -31.58 -28.09 8.11
N GLN A 1040 -32.80 -27.62 7.83
CA GLN A 1040 -33.06 -26.59 6.82
C GLN A 1040 -32.42 -25.25 7.19
N GLU A 1041 -32.56 -24.85 8.44
CA GLU A 1041 -32.05 -23.58 8.98
C GLU A 1041 -30.53 -23.61 9.11
N TYR A 1042 -29.98 -24.76 9.52
CA TYR A 1042 -28.54 -25.01 9.55
C TYR A 1042 -27.92 -24.78 8.17
N TYR A 1043 -28.54 -25.31 7.12
CA TYR A 1043 -28.04 -25.14 5.76
C TYR A 1043 -28.02 -23.67 5.31
N PHE A 1044 -29.10 -22.91 5.58
CA PHE A 1044 -29.13 -21.48 5.30
C PHE A 1044 -28.09 -20.69 6.09
N HIS A 1045 -27.87 -21.05 7.36
CA HIS A 1045 -26.83 -20.44 8.17
C HIS A 1045 -25.42 -20.73 7.61
N CYS A 1046 -25.17 -21.95 7.11
CA CYS A 1046 -23.92 -22.29 6.43
C CYS A 1046 -23.69 -21.48 5.15
N MET A 1047 -24.76 -21.16 4.40
CA MET A 1047 -24.66 -20.30 3.22
C MET A 1047 -24.19 -18.90 3.60
N ALA A 1048 -24.85 -18.27 4.58
CA ALA A 1048 -24.50 -16.92 5.05
C ALA A 1048 -23.07 -16.88 5.64
N GLY A 1049 -22.68 -17.90 6.39
CA GLY A 1049 -21.32 -18.02 6.91
C GLY A 1049 -20.24 -18.12 5.81
N ARG A 1050 -20.54 -18.80 4.70
CA ARG A 1050 -19.60 -18.97 3.58
C ARG A 1050 -19.41 -17.69 2.77
N GLU A 1051 -20.44 -16.87 2.62
CA GLU A 1051 -20.35 -15.59 1.92
C GLU A 1051 -19.30 -14.67 2.56
N GLY A 1052 -19.33 -14.51 3.89
CA GLY A 1052 -18.35 -13.67 4.60
C GLY A 1052 -16.90 -14.11 4.37
N LEU A 1053 -16.65 -15.42 4.25
CA LEU A 1053 -15.33 -15.96 3.94
C LEU A 1053 -14.90 -15.67 2.50
N VAL A 1054 -15.80 -15.81 1.54
CA VAL A 1054 -15.53 -15.51 0.12
C VAL A 1054 -15.26 -14.02 -0.07
N ASP A 1055 -16.05 -13.17 0.56
CA ASP A 1055 -15.92 -11.72 0.48
C ASP A 1055 -14.55 -11.25 1.02
N THR A 1056 -14.12 -11.83 2.14
CA THR A 1056 -12.79 -11.60 2.72
C THR A 1056 -11.67 -12.02 1.76
N ALA A 1057 -11.81 -13.17 1.08
CA ALA A 1057 -10.81 -13.65 0.12
C ALA A 1057 -10.69 -12.76 -1.13
N VAL A 1058 -11.79 -12.20 -1.63
CA VAL A 1058 -11.78 -11.39 -2.86
C VAL A 1058 -11.38 -9.93 -2.58
N LYS A 1059 -11.94 -9.30 -1.54
CA LYS A 1059 -11.74 -7.86 -1.26
C LYS A 1059 -10.31 -7.50 -0.84
N THR A 1060 -9.58 -8.43 -0.22
CA THR A 1060 -8.19 -8.22 0.22
C THR A 1060 -7.23 -7.92 -0.94
N SER A 1061 -7.41 -8.56 -2.10
CA SER A 1061 -6.55 -8.34 -3.27
C SER A 1061 -6.73 -6.97 -3.93
N ARG A 1062 -8.00 -6.52 -4.07
CA ARG A 1062 -8.35 -5.26 -4.74
C ARG A 1062 -7.91 -4.04 -3.94
N SER A 1063 -8.15 -4.06 -2.64
CA SER A 1063 -7.76 -2.97 -1.72
C SER A 1063 -6.23 -2.76 -1.69
N GLY A 1064 -5.45 -3.85 -1.62
CA GLY A 1064 -3.99 -3.75 -1.62
C GLY A 1064 -3.40 -3.19 -2.92
N TYR A 1065 -4.00 -3.49 -4.08
CA TYR A 1065 -3.58 -2.89 -5.35
C TYR A 1065 -3.89 -1.39 -5.41
N LEU A 1066 -5.11 -1.00 -5.04
CA LEU A 1066 -5.52 0.41 -5.01
C LEU A 1066 -4.63 1.25 -4.09
N GLN A 1067 -4.39 0.75 -2.87
CA GLN A 1067 -3.51 1.40 -1.91
C GLN A 1067 -2.11 1.64 -2.48
N ARG A 1068 -1.54 0.65 -3.17
CA ARG A 1068 -0.23 0.80 -3.80
C ARG A 1068 -0.23 1.88 -4.88
N CYS A 1069 -1.27 1.94 -5.72
CA CYS A 1069 -1.38 2.99 -6.74
C CYS A 1069 -1.44 4.39 -6.12
N LEU A 1070 -2.20 4.55 -5.03
CA LEU A 1070 -2.27 5.81 -4.30
C LEU A 1070 -0.93 6.19 -3.67
N ILE A 1071 -0.32 5.27 -2.91
CA ILE A 1071 0.98 5.53 -2.25
C ILE A 1071 2.03 5.90 -3.29
N LYS A 1072 2.10 5.20 -4.42
CA LYS A 1072 3.12 5.49 -5.44
C LYS A 1072 2.95 6.85 -6.12
N ASN A 1073 1.73 7.36 -6.23
CA ASN A 1073 1.50 8.69 -6.78
C ASN A 1073 1.66 9.80 -5.72
N LEU A 1074 1.50 9.48 -4.43
CA LEU A 1074 1.53 10.45 -3.33
C LEU A 1074 2.83 10.40 -2.51
N GLU A 1075 3.79 9.51 -2.83
CA GLU A 1075 4.99 9.28 -2.01
C GLU A 1075 5.94 10.47 -1.93
N CYS A 1076 5.91 11.33 -2.94
CA CYS A 1076 6.78 12.50 -3.05
C CYS A 1076 6.21 13.73 -2.32
N LEU A 1077 4.93 13.71 -1.94
CA LEU A 1077 4.27 14.85 -1.32
C LEU A 1077 4.79 15.07 0.09
N LYS A 1078 5.18 16.32 0.39
CA LYS A 1078 5.63 16.74 1.72
C LYS A 1078 5.07 18.11 2.08
N ILE A 1079 4.89 18.33 3.37
CA ILE A 1079 4.62 19.66 3.92
C ILE A 1079 5.96 20.41 3.96
N SER A 1080 6.03 21.54 3.28
CA SER A 1080 7.18 22.44 3.27
C SER A 1080 7.13 23.38 4.49
N TYR A 1081 8.24 24.04 4.81
CA TYR A 1081 8.35 24.94 5.97
C TYR A 1081 7.38 26.15 5.90
N ASP A 1082 6.87 26.46 4.71
CA ASP A 1082 5.85 27.48 4.45
C ASP A 1082 4.41 26.94 4.58
N TYR A 1083 4.22 25.76 5.17
CA TYR A 1083 2.94 25.04 5.34
C TYR A 1083 2.27 24.56 4.04
N SER A 1084 2.84 24.88 2.88
CA SER A 1084 2.36 24.38 1.59
C SER A 1084 2.69 22.89 1.42
N VAL A 1085 1.79 22.15 0.78
CA VAL A 1085 2.04 20.77 0.37
C VAL A 1085 2.63 20.79 -1.03
N ARG A 1086 3.85 20.29 -1.16
CA ARG A 1086 4.61 20.31 -2.41
C ARG A 1086 5.02 18.92 -2.85
N ASP A 1087 5.10 18.75 -4.17
CA ASP A 1087 5.71 17.56 -4.79
C ASP A 1087 7.25 17.66 -4.78
N ALA A 1088 7.94 16.60 -5.20
CA ALA A 1088 9.40 16.52 -5.22
C ALA A 1088 10.06 17.57 -6.13
N ASP A 1089 9.37 18.01 -7.20
CA ASP A 1089 9.82 19.07 -8.12
C ASP A 1089 9.53 20.49 -7.61
N GLY A 1090 8.92 20.61 -6.41
CA GLY A 1090 8.58 21.89 -5.79
C GLY A 1090 7.21 22.46 -6.20
N SER A 1091 6.48 21.78 -7.09
CA SER A 1091 5.11 22.14 -7.47
C SER A 1091 4.18 22.12 -6.27
N ILE A 1092 3.36 23.16 -6.12
CA ILE A 1092 2.41 23.28 -5.01
C ILE A 1092 1.13 22.51 -5.35
N VAL A 1093 0.74 21.58 -4.47
CA VAL A 1093 -0.52 20.82 -4.56
C VAL A 1093 -1.59 21.44 -3.66
N GLN A 1094 -1.20 21.90 -2.46
CA GLN A 1094 -2.07 22.65 -1.55
C GLN A 1094 -1.30 23.82 -0.94
N PHE A 1095 -1.97 24.96 -0.76
CA PHE A 1095 -1.35 26.14 -0.13
C PHE A 1095 -1.18 25.99 1.38
N CYS A 1096 -2.08 25.23 2.02
CA CYS A 1096 -2.02 24.88 3.43
C CYS A 1096 -2.49 23.43 3.57
N TYR A 1097 -1.82 22.63 4.41
CA TYR A 1097 -2.24 21.26 4.68
C TYR A 1097 -3.67 21.23 5.25
N GLY A 1098 -4.58 20.50 4.60
CA GLY A 1098 -5.96 20.39 5.09
C GLY A 1098 -6.76 21.71 5.08
N GLU A 1099 -6.26 22.75 4.42
CA GLU A 1099 -6.79 24.13 4.44
C GLU A 1099 -6.70 24.86 5.81
N ASP A 1100 -6.42 24.15 6.90
CA ASP A 1100 -6.33 24.68 8.27
C ASP A 1100 -4.92 24.57 8.88
N GLY A 1101 -4.03 23.77 8.30
CA GLY A 1101 -2.66 23.54 8.76
C GLY A 1101 -2.56 22.64 9.98
N VAL A 1102 -3.63 21.91 10.34
CA VAL A 1102 -3.71 21.15 11.59
C VAL A 1102 -3.40 19.67 11.36
N ASP A 1103 -2.55 19.08 12.23
CA ASP A 1103 -2.32 17.64 12.24
C ASP A 1103 -3.53 16.90 12.83
N VAL A 1104 -4.05 15.92 12.09
CA VAL A 1104 -5.16 15.05 12.50
C VAL A 1104 -4.90 14.35 13.85
N HIS A 1105 -3.63 14.13 14.22
CA HIS A 1105 -3.30 13.57 15.54
C HIS A 1105 -3.64 14.49 16.72
N GLN A 1106 -3.84 15.79 16.49
CA GLN A 1106 -4.09 16.81 17.52
C GLN A 1106 -5.48 17.46 17.42
N THR A 1107 -6.35 16.98 16.52
CA THR A 1107 -7.66 17.64 16.26
C THR A 1107 -8.75 17.32 17.27
N SER A 1108 -8.62 16.22 18.02
CA SER A 1108 -9.75 15.62 18.74
C SER A 1108 -10.36 16.55 19.80
N PHE A 1109 -9.54 17.19 20.65
CA PHE A 1109 -10.03 18.08 21.71
C PHE A 1109 -10.21 19.55 21.30
N ILE A 1110 -9.79 19.95 20.09
CA ILE A 1110 -9.87 21.35 19.63
C ILE A 1110 -11.32 21.88 19.67
N SER A 1111 -12.30 21.02 19.32
CA SER A 1111 -13.72 21.39 19.32
C SER A 1111 -14.41 21.28 20.69
N LYS A 1112 -13.70 20.81 21.73
CA LYS A 1112 -14.26 20.50 23.06
C LYS A 1112 -13.86 21.53 24.11
N PHE A 1113 -14.22 22.80 23.85
CA PHE A 1113 -13.92 23.92 24.74
C PHE A 1113 -14.43 23.71 26.18
N ASP A 1114 -15.63 23.18 26.36
CA ASP A 1114 -16.20 22.96 27.71
C ASP A 1114 -15.37 22.00 28.57
N ALA A 1115 -14.82 20.95 27.95
CA ALA A 1115 -13.97 19.98 28.65
C ALA A 1115 -12.62 20.60 29.03
N LEU A 1116 -12.03 21.41 28.14
CA LEU A 1116 -10.78 22.12 28.39
C LEU A 1116 -10.95 23.24 29.44
N ALA A 1117 -12.06 23.98 29.37
CA ALA A 1117 -12.40 25.03 30.33
C ALA A 1117 -12.62 24.46 31.74
N ALA A 1118 -13.27 23.30 31.85
CA ALA A 1118 -13.43 22.60 33.12
C ALA A 1118 -12.07 22.25 33.76
N VAL A 1119 -11.07 21.86 32.97
CA VAL A 1119 -9.71 21.61 33.47
C VAL A 1119 -9.03 22.93 33.89
N SER A 1120 -9.14 23.99 33.10
CA SER A 1120 -8.55 25.31 33.42
C SER A 1120 -9.05 25.87 34.76
N SER A 1121 -10.36 25.73 35.04
CA SER A 1121 -10.96 26.20 36.28
C SER A 1121 -10.39 25.55 37.56
N VAL A 1122 -9.69 24.42 37.41
CA VAL A 1122 -9.03 23.70 38.51
C VAL A 1122 -7.58 24.17 38.70
N VAL A 1123 -6.97 24.79 37.69
CA VAL A 1123 -5.58 25.29 37.71
C VAL A 1123 -5.48 26.68 38.37
N ASP A 1124 -6.55 27.47 38.33
CA ASP A 1124 -6.60 28.83 38.90
C ASP A 1124 -6.79 28.88 40.44
N PHE A 1125 -6.58 27.77 41.16
CA PHE A 1125 -6.76 27.67 42.62
C PHE A 1125 -5.57 27.08 43.37
#